data_AF-A0A6A0BD00-F1
#
_entry.id   AF-A0A6A0BD00-F1
#
_cell.length_a   1.000
_cell.length_b   1.000
_cell.length_c   1.000
_cell.angle_alpha   90.00
_cell.angle_beta   90.00
_cell.angle_gamma   90.00
#
_symmetry.space_group_name_H-M   'P 1'
#
loop_
_entity.id
_entity.type
_entity.pdbx_description
1 polymer ?
#
loop_
_entity_poly.entity_id
_entity_poly.type
_entity_poly.pdbx_seq_one_letter_code
_entity_poly.pdbx_strand_id
1 'polypeptide(L)'
;MLKKQEIEESANISFEILQEKLENNQDLHGRYLTGFLARGHGSATSDADKKNQAVYENICSLSDFIIHSSCDNPQTCTDSKCKHTNSNTDRDYWLNKSKYKRALLQSSDSHNLDEIGSKYSWIKADLTFNGLRQILFEPEDRISLGKDNPDRKNDYQVIDFIELDNGKKLDNGKKLFLSSSLNTIIGGRSTGKSTLTNTIAKTLQNPNFIPIDKNTKQGMHIFDKDITIGWRDGQEHKDLEFLPQDYMIKIAEDDDRRNELVGDIVKSDEENYAKIKKFESETQENQNQINTLIQEWENLKTQLSNLKHPEGDKKGITTQIEKLKEELSLKQKQSNFSDNDSKEYANKVNELKNAKQLEKDIESDLTHLSEIKNQEIQINANLSNLTDKTKLQLQKYLGELQQEINQKWKERLDKVVSESSEFREKQQDNITKIESLAIYKKGQAHIANDESLAKLDKQLKSESDKLEEFEKYEKDKAGIEKQIKDNQTEIIENYKKFKDFREQLQTDFKVKAGSVEIKLDFKPIKFEDKIKYLNGKNATNNSFIEKFDKGSDDTIQTIFDDLRLTYNQNKNQDNLIKEVLSQQWFTINYTLLYEEDDFEQMSQGKKSFVILTLILEFSKDKKPVIIDQPEDSLDNRAIYNDLTKYLKKKKKERQIILVTHNPNVVVGADAENVIVANKHSGDSQNEQDIKFAYVNGGLEDTFVDEKSKFVLAKQGIREHVVEILEGGREAFEKREQKYR
;
A
#
# COMPACT_ATOMS: atom_id res chain seq x y z
N MET A 1 -54.81 -2.14 60.66
CA MET A 1 -54.30 -2.41 59.30
C MET A 1 -55.39 -2.00 58.33
N LEU A 2 -55.03 -1.29 57.26
CA LEU A 2 -55.96 -0.94 56.19
C LEU A 2 -56.57 -2.22 55.61
N LYS A 3 -57.86 -2.19 55.27
CA LYS A 3 -58.50 -3.29 54.54
C LYS A 3 -57.91 -3.37 53.12
N LYS A 4 -57.92 -4.53 52.49
CA LYS A 4 -57.40 -4.73 51.11
C LYS A 4 -57.93 -3.68 50.12
N GLN A 5 -59.23 -3.37 50.22
CA GLN A 5 -59.90 -2.35 49.42
C GLN A 5 -59.37 -0.93 49.71
N GLU A 6 -59.11 -0.61 50.98
CA GLU A 6 -58.50 0.67 51.36
C GLU A 6 -57.06 0.77 50.87
N ILE A 7 -56.29 -0.33 50.86
CA ILE A 7 -54.93 -0.36 50.30
C ILE A 7 -54.97 -0.14 48.78
N GLU A 8 -55.89 -0.80 48.07
CA GLU A 8 -56.03 -0.65 46.62
C GLU A 8 -56.42 0.78 46.21
N GLU A 9 -57.19 1.51 47.03
CA GLU A 9 -57.61 2.88 46.74
C GLU A 9 -56.67 3.97 47.33
N SER A 10 -55.98 3.70 48.45
CA SER A 10 -55.16 4.71 49.17
C SER A 10 -53.65 4.51 49.08
N ALA A 11 -53.16 3.34 48.65
CA ALA A 11 -51.73 3.04 48.52
C ALA A 11 -51.23 3.06 47.07
N ASN A 12 -51.94 3.77 46.19
CA ASN A 12 -51.51 4.03 44.81
C ASN A 12 -51.28 5.53 44.62
N ILE A 13 -50.11 5.90 44.12
CA ILE A 13 -49.74 7.27 43.78
C ILE A 13 -49.47 7.27 42.28
N SER A 14 -50.10 8.20 41.54
CA SER A 14 -49.80 8.34 40.11
C SER A 14 -48.38 8.85 39.91
N PHE A 15 -47.74 8.46 38.80
CA PHE A 15 -46.36 8.84 38.53
C PHE A 15 -46.20 10.36 38.38
N GLU A 16 -47.23 11.03 37.84
CA GLU A 16 -47.28 12.48 37.67
C GLU A 16 -47.31 13.19 39.02
N ILE A 17 -48.13 12.70 39.97
CA ILE A 17 -48.19 13.27 41.33
C ILE A 17 -46.84 13.05 42.04
N LEU A 18 -46.21 11.88 41.86
CA LEU A 18 -44.89 11.62 42.42
C LEU A 18 -43.84 12.58 41.85
N GLN A 19 -43.80 12.77 40.53
CA GLN A 19 -42.89 13.72 39.88
C GLN A 19 -43.14 15.15 40.34
N GLU A 20 -44.38 15.62 40.36
CA GLU A 20 -44.73 16.96 40.85
C GLU A 20 -44.23 17.16 42.29
N LYS A 21 -44.36 16.15 43.15
CA LYS A 21 -43.85 16.21 44.53
C LYS A 21 -42.32 16.22 44.59
N LEU A 22 -41.64 15.45 43.74
CA LEU A 22 -40.18 15.40 43.69
C LEU A 22 -39.59 16.70 43.12
N GLU A 23 -40.23 17.29 42.11
CA GLU A 23 -39.82 18.56 41.51
C GLU A 23 -40.06 19.74 42.45
N ASN A 24 -41.20 19.79 43.13
CA ASN A 24 -41.49 20.89 44.06
C ASN A 24 -40.77 20.77 45.42
N ASN A 25 -40.07 19.65 45.67
CA ASN A 25 -39.31 19.47 46.91
C ASN A 25 -37.96 20.18 46.83
N GLN A 26 -37.72 21.14 47.73
CA GLN A 26 -36.50 21.95 47.72
C GLN A 26 -35.19 21.14 47.89
N ASP A 27 -35.23 20.03 48.63
CA ASP A 27 -34.04 19.21 48.91
C ASP A 27 -33.75 18.20 47.78
N LEU A 28 -34.80 17.71 47.11
CA LEU A 28 -34.71 16.69 46.06
C LEU A 28 -34.73 17.27 44.65
N HIS A 29 -35.18 18.51 44.44
CA HIS A 29 -35.29 19.11 43.12
C HIS A 29 -33.96 19.04 42.36
N GLY A 30 -33.97 18.35 41.22
CA GLY A 30 -32.78 18.12 40.39
C GLY A 30 -31.74 17.15 41.00
N ARG A 31 -32.08 16.46 42.10
CA ARG A 31 -31.24 15.52 42.86
C ARG A 31 -31.85 14.11 42.99
N TYR A 32 -32.68 13.71 42.03
CA TYR A 32 -33.22 12.36 41.94
C TYR A 32 -33.13 11.85 40.50
N LEU A 33 -33.19 10.52 40.35
CA LEU A 33 -33.35 9.84 39.06
C LEU A 33 -34.45 8.80 39.20
N THR A 34 -35.29 8.65 38.19
CA THR A 34 -36.35 7.65 38.15
C THR A 34 -35.90 6.43 37.35
N GLY A 35 -35.99 5.25 37.96
CA GLY A 35 -35.69 3.98 37.32
C GLY A 35 -36.89 3.05 37.37
N PHE A 36 -37.10 2.26 36.32
CA PHE A 36 -38.10 1.18 36.35
C PHE A 36 -37.50 -0.17 36.00
N LEU A 37 -38.14 -1.23 36.47
CA LEU A 37 -37.72 -2.61 36.21
C LEU A 37 -38.19 -3.02 34.81
N ALA A 38 -37.26 -3.19 33.87
CA ALA A 38 -37.59 -3.54 32.49
C ALA A 38 -38.13 -4.97 32.34
N ARG A 39 -37.88 -5.84 33.33
CA ARG A 39 -38.42 -7.19 33.41
C ARG A 39 -38.83 -7.50 34.85
N GLY A 40 -40.00 -8.14 35.01
CA GLY A 40 -40.57 -8.50 36.30
C GLY A 40 -42.04 -8.94 36.19
N HIS A 41 -42.63 -9.40 37.29
CA HIS A 41 -44.05 -9.72 37.37
C HIS A 41 -44.86 -8.45 37.72
N GLY A 42 -45.78 -8.01 36.86
CA GLY A 42 -46.64 -6.84 37.08
C GLY A 42 -47.57 -6.53 35.89
N SER A 43 -48.46 -5.56 36.04
CA SER A 43 -49.47 -5.13 35.04
C SER A 43 -48.95 -4.13 33.99
N ALA A 44 -47.67 -3.73 34.08
CA ALA A 44 -46.98 -2.91 33.09
C ALA A 44 -46.07 -3.78 32.23
N THR A 45 -46.69 -4.65 31.43
CA THR A 45 -46.02 -5.49 30.43
C THR A 45 -46.25 -4.88 29.04
N SER A 46 -45.33 -5.11 28.10
CA SER A 46 -45.49 -4.72 26.69
C SER A 46 -46.54 -5.58 25.95
N ASP A 47 -47.54 -6.08 26.67
CA ASP A 47 -48.53 -7.04 26.17
C ASP A 47 -49.44 -6.39 25.12
N ALA A 48 -50.10 -7.22 24.30
CA ALA A 48 -50.98 -6.80 23.22
C ALA A 48 -52.27 -6.08 23.67
N ASP A 49 -52.51 -5.92 24.98
CA ASP A 49 -53.64 -5.16 25.50
C ASP A 49 -53.34 -3.65 25.49
N LYS A 50 -54.13 -2.91 24.69
CA LYS A 50 -53.98 -1.46 24.48
C LYS A 50 -53.97 -0.65 25.78
N LYS A 51 -54.65 -1.11 26.84
CA LYS A 51 -54.66 -0.41 28.14
C LYS A 51 -53.33 -0.52 28.88
N ASN A 52 -52.73 -1.70 28.89
CA ASN A 52 -51.43 -1.93 29.54
C ASN A 52 -50.30 -1.28 28.74
N GLN A 53 -50.43 -1.24 27.41
CA GLN A 53 -49.50 -0.54 26.54
C GLN A 53 -49.41 0.96 26.84
N ALA A 54 -50.54 1.63 27.10
CA ALA A 54 -50.56 3.06 27.44
C ALA A 54 -49.87 3.35 28.79
N VAL A 55 -50.07 2.49 29.79
CA VAL A 55 -49.42 2.60 31.11
C VAL A 55 -47.91 2.34 30.99
N TYR A 56 -47.52 1.30 30.25
CA TYR A 56 -46.11 0.98 30.00
C TYR A 56 -45.40 2.13 29.26
N GLU A 57 -46.00 2.67 28.21
CA GLU A 57 -45.47 3.83 27.48
C GLU A 57 -45.28 5.04 28.41
N ASN A 58 -46.26 5.32 29.29
CA ASN A 58 -46.17 6.42 30.26
C ASN A 58 -44.95 6.24 31.20
N ILE A 59 -44.81 5.07 31.82
CA ILE A 59 -43.67 4.74 32.68
C ILE A 59 -42.34 4.90 31.93
N CYS A 60 -42.26 4.39 30.69
CA CYS A 60 -41.03 4.49 29.88
C CYS A 60 -40.64 5.94 29.59
N SER A 61 -41.64 6.76 29.25
CA SER A 61 -41.45 8.17 28.94
C SER A 61 -40.99 9.00 30.14
N LEU A 62 -41.48 8.68 31.34
CA LEU A 62 -41.24 9.44 32.58
C LEU A 62 -40.06 8.89 33.40
N SER A 63 -39.51 7.74 33.02
CA SER A 63 -38.32 7.17 33.66
C SER A 63 -37.03 7.66 33.02
N ASP A 64 -35.98 7.85 33.81
CA ASP A 64 -34.64 8.26 33.37
C ASP A 64 -33.78 7.07 32.89
N PHE A 65 -33.86 5.94 33.59
CA PHE A 65 -33.09 4.74 33.30
C PHE A 65 -33.91 3.47 33.57
N ILE A 66 -33.35 2.32 33.20
CA ILE A 66 -33.94 1.01 33.46
C ILE A 66 -33.04 0.19 34.37
N ILE A 67 -33.68 -0.61 35.20
CA ILE A 67 -33.05 -1.55 36.09
C ILE A 67 -33.37 -2.95 35.59
N HIS A 68 -32.35 -3.78 35.54
CA HIS A 68 -32.48 -5.17 35.12
C HIS A 68 -31.75 -6.09 36.07
N SER A 69 -32.34 -7.24 36.35
CA SER A 69 -31.66 -8.36 36.96
C SER A 69 -31.88 -9.56 36.09
N SER A 70 -30.83 -10.01 35.43
CA SER A 70 -30.82 -11.34 34.84
C SER A 70 -29.56 -12.10 35.17
N CYS A 71 -29.70 -13.42 35.14
CA CYS A 71 -28.58 -14.32 35.32
C CYS A 71 -27.81 -14.38 34.01
N ASP A 72 -26.55 -13.95 34.00
CA ASP A 72 -25.70 -13.99 32.81
C ASP A 72 -24.75 -15.22 32.80
N ASN A 73 -24.89 -16.14 33.76
CA ASN A 73 -24.03 -17.32 33.88
C ASN A 73 -24.83 -18.64 33.76
N PRO A 74 -24.75 -19.34 32.62
CA PRO A 74 -25.42 -20.62 32.39
C PRO A 74 -25.01 -21.72 33.37
N GLN A 75 -23.79 -21.66 33.94
CA GLN A 75 -23.28 -22.71 34.82
C GLN A 75 -23.86 -22.65 36.23
N THR A 76 -24.35 -21.49 36.65
CA THR A 76 -24.88 -21.26 38.01
C THR A 76 -26.39 -21.03 38.02
N CYS A 77 -27.05 -21.04 36.86
CA CYS A 77 -28.48 -20.80 36.76
C CYS A 77 -29.27 -22.12 36.77
N THR A 78 -30.26 -22.20 37.64
CA THR A 78 -31.19 -23.34 37.72
C THR A 78 -32.50 -23.11 36.97
N ASP A 79 -32.72 -21.92 36.38
CA ASP A 79 -33.96 -21.59 35.66
C ASP A 79 -33.90 -21.98 34.17
N SER A 80 -34.66 -23.01 33.83
CA SER A 80 -34.90 -23.50 32.47
C SER A 80 -35.40 -22.45 31.46
N LYS A 81 -36.00 -21.34 31.90
CA LYS A 81 -36.51 -20.26 31.03
C LYS A 81 -35.52 -19.10 30.88
N CYS A 82 -34.40 -19.12 31.59
CA CYS A 82 -33.40 -18.08 31.52
C CYS A 82 -32.57 -18.19 30.23
N LYS A 83 -32.54 -17.10 29.43
CA LYS A 83 -31.79 -17.03 28.16
C LYS A 83 -30.34 -16.57 28.33
N HIS A 84 -29.90 -16.26 29.54
CA HIS A 84 -28.54 -15.84 29.93
C HIS A 84 -27.91 -14.66 29.18
N THR A 85 -28.67 -13.99 28.34
CA THR A 85 -28.22 -12.87 27.47
C THR A 85 -29.16 -11.67 27.55
N ASN A 86 -30.15 -11.73 28.46
CA ASN A 86 -31.24 -10.78 28.55
C ASN A 86 -30.75 -9.34 28.84
N SER A 87 -29.73 -9.17 29.70
CA SER A 87 -29.11 -7.88 29.99
C SER A 87 -28.59 -7.19 28.72
N ASN A 88 -27.89 -7.93 27.86
CA ASN A 88 -27.31 -7.40 26.63
C ASN A 88 -28.36 -7.15 25.55
N THR A 89 -29.33 -8.06 25.40
CA THR A 89 -30.42 -7.87 24.42
C THR A 89 -31.29 -6.67 24.76
N ASP A 90 -31.56 -6.46 26.05
CA ASP A 90 -32.38 -5.34 26.49
C ASP A 90 -31.59 -4.03 26.37
N ARG A 91 -30.30 -4.03 26.74
CA ARG A 91 -29.43 -2.88 26.51
C ARG A 91 -29.43 -2.46 25.05
N ASP A 92 -29.28 -3.40 24.11
CA ASP A 92 -29.35 -3.10 22.67
C ASP A 92 -30.71 -2.51 22.26
N TYR A 93 -31.81 -3.13 22.72
CA TYR A 93 -33.15 -2.61 22.44
C TYR A 93 -33.33 -1.16 22.93
N TRP A 94 -32.95 -0.87 24.17
CA TRP A 94 -33.12 0.44 24.77
C TRP A 94 -32.18 1.51 24.22
N LEU A 95 -31.03 1.13 23.67
CA LEU A 95 -30.12 2.06 23.04
C LEU A 95 -30.47 2.36 21.58
N ASN A 96 -30.96 1.34 20.83
CA ASN A 96 -31.02 1.40 19.37
C ASN A 96 -32.43 1.26 18.78
N LYS A 97 -33.40 0.70 19.51
CA LYS A 97 -34.73 0.33 18.97
C LYS A 97 -35.89 1.02 19.69
N SER A 98 -35.72 1.33 20.97
CA SER A 98 -36.74 2.02 21.76
C SER A 98 -36.95 3.45 21.27
N LYS A 99 -38.19 3.93 21.36
CA LYS A 99 -38.54 5.34 21.15
C LYS A 99 -37.81 6.26 22.14
N TYR A 100 -37.51 5.74 23.33
CA TYR A 100 -36.82 6.45 24.39
C TYR A 100 -35.49 5.78 24.67
N LYS A 101 -34.37 6.46 24.36
CA LYS A 101 -33.04 5.97 24.71
C LYS A 101 -32.90 5.94 26.24
N ARG A 102 -32.55 4.80 26.82
CA ARG A 102 -32.40 4.63 28.28
C ARG A 102 -31.14 3.87 28.65
N ALA A 103 -30.48 4.33 29.71
CA ALA A 103 -29.40 3.62 30.39
C ALA A 103 -29.94 2.34 31.06
N LEU A 104 -29.24 1.21 30.93
CA LEU A 104 -29.55 -0.02 31.66
C LEU A 104 -28.54 -0.22 32.78
N LEU A 105 -29.01 -0.32 34.02
CA LEU A 105 -28.20 -0.68 35.19
C LEU A 105 -28.56 -2.09 35.68
N GLN A 106 -27.53 -2.85 36.03
CA GLN A 106 -27.70 -4.17 36.62
C GLN A 106 -27.95 -4.04 38.13
N SER A 107 -29.04 -4.63 38.58
CA SER A 107 -29.33 -4.85 39.99
C SER A 107 -28.86 -6.24 40.42
N SER A 108 -28.44 -6.37 41.68
CA SER A 108 -28.16 -7.68 42.28
C SER A 108 -29.41 -8.54 42.35
N ASP A 109 -30.56 -7.93 42.69
CA ASP A 109 -31.85 -8.59 42.97
C ASP A 109 -31.65 -9.81 43.90
N SER A 110 -30.89 -9.56 44.95
CA SER A 110 -30.39 -10.59 45.85
C SER A 110 -31.50 -11.06 46.80
N HIS A 111 -31.79 -12.37 46.81
CA HIS A 111 -32.71 -12.98 47.77
C HIS A 111 -32.02 -13.54 49.02
N ASN A 112 -30.70 -13.37 49.13
CA ASN A 112 -29.89 -13.68 50.31
C ASN A 112 -28.80 -12.60 50.51
N LEU A 113 -28.11 -12.61 51.66
CA LEU A 113 -27.09 -11.60 51.97
C LEU A 113 -25.79 -11.81 51.19
N ASP A 114 -25.43 -13.06 50.90
CA ASP A 114 -24.16 -13.43 50.28
C ASP A 114 -24.08 -13.05 48.78
N GLU A 115 -25.23 -12.92 48.11
CA GLU A 115 -25.33 -12.51 46.72
C GLU A 115 -25.42 -10.98 46.51
N ILE A 116 -25.45 -10.19 47.59
CA ILE A 116 -25.48 -8.72 47.48
C ILE A 116 -24.17 -8.23 46.83
N GLY A 117 -24.31 -7.42 45.77
CA GLY A 117 -23.16 -6.90 45.02
C GLY A 117 -22.51 -7.92 44.08
N SER A 118 -23.02 -9.15 43.99
CA SER A 118 -22.52 -10.16 43.04
C SER A 118 -22.78 -9.80 41.57
N LYS A 119 -23.80 -8.97 41.32
CA LYS A 119 -24.09 -8.33 40.04
C LYS A 119 -24.00 -6.82 40.21
N TYR A 120 -23.31 -6.17 39.31
CA TYR A 120 -23.04 -4.74 39.34
C TYR A 120 -22.83 -4.22 37.93
N SER A 121 -22.82 -2.90 37.77
CA SER A 121 -22.44 -2.25 36.51
C SER A 121 -21.30 -1.29 36.76
N TRP A 122 -20.39 -1.18 35.80
CA TRP A 122 -19.37 -0.14 35.79
C TRP A 122 -19.97 1.15 35.24
N ILE A 123 -19.80 2.24 35.97
CA ILE A 123 -20.20 3.58 35.55
C ILE A 123 -18.94 4.44 35.43
N LYS A 124 -18.72 5.03 34.25
CA LYS A 124 -17.60 5.94 33.97
C LYS A 124 -18.00 7.38 34.30
N ALA A 125 -17.77 7.79 35.55
CA ALA A 125 -18.05 9.13 36.05
C ALA A 125 -17.35 9.39 37.40
N ASP A 126 -17.32 10.66 37.82
CA ASP A 126 -16.97 11.01 39.19
C ASP A 126 -18.00 10.44 40.19
N LEU A 127 -17.57 10.15 41.42
CA LEU A 127 -18.42 9.64 42.51
C LEU A 127 -19.33 10.73 43.12
N THR A 128 -20.02 11.46 42.26
CA THR A 128 -20.98 12.51 42.60
C THR A 128 -22.33 12.21 41.96
N PHE A 129 -23.40 12.86 42.45
CA PHE A 129 -24.70 12.73 41.81
C PHE A 129 -24.69 13.20 40.35
N ASN A 130 -23.97 14.30 40.04
CA ASN A 130 -23.83 14.79 38.68
C ASN A 130 -23.03 13.83 37.78
N GLY A 131 -22.07 13.11 38.35
CA GLY A 131 -21.39 12.00 37.68
C GLY A 131 -22.36 10.87 37.35
N LEU A 132 -23.18 10.42 38.31
CA LEU A 132 -24.22 9.41 38.06
C LEU A 132 -25.21 9.87 36.96
N ARG A 133 -25.61 11.15 36.94
CA ARG A 133 -26.48 11.69 35.88
C ARG A 133 -25.90 11.59 34.48
N GLN A 134 -24.59 11.44 34.33
CA GLN A 134 -23.97 11.34 33.00
C GLN A 134 -24.44 10.12 32.19
N ILE A 135 -24.97 9.09 32.87
CA ILE A 135 -25.56 7.93 32.19
C ILE A 135 -26.76 8.31 31.30
N LEU A 136 -27.40 9.45 31.54
CA LEU A 136 -28.54 9.91 30.74
C LEU A 136 -28.12 10.46 29.38
N PHE A 137 -26.93 11.06 29.31
CA PHE A 137 -26.45 11.74 28.11
C PHE A 137 -25.69 10.79 27.19
N GLU A 138 -24.81 9.94 27.74
CA GLU A 138 -23.96 9.02 26.98
C GLU A 138 -24.06 7.57 27.54
N PRO A 139 -25.28 6.96 27.60
CA PRO A 139 -25.49 5.66 28.24
C PRO A 139 -24.68 4.51 27.60
N GLU A 140 -24.36 4.64 26.31
CA GLU A 140 -23.63 3.64 25.56
C GLU A 140 -22.14 3.56 25.97
N ASP A 141 -21.53 4.72 26.23
CA ASP A 141 -20.09 4.83 26.52
C ASP A 141 -19.78 4.91 28.01
N ARG A 142 -20.79 5.24 28.84
CA ARG A 142 -20.62 5.41 30.29
C ARG A 142 -21.03 4.20 31.12
N ILE A 143 -21.79 3.25 30.58
CA ILE A 143 -22.20 2.04 31.30
C ILE A 143 -21.67 0.77 30.62
N SER A 144 -21.02 -0.07 31.42
CA SER A 144 -20.70 -1.46 31.08
C SER A 144 -21.36 -2.44 32.06
N LEU A 145 -21.97 -3.48 31.50
CA LEU A 145 -22.60 -4.59 32.24
C LEU A 145 -21.65 -5.78 32.43
N GLY A 146 -20.41 -5.67 31.97
CA GLY A 146 -19.40 -6.72 32.13
C GLY A 146 -18.89 -6.82 33.57
N LYS A 147 -18.43 -8.00 33.97
CA LYS A 147 -17.78 -8.21 35.26
C LYS A 147 -16.39 -7.55 35.31
N ASP A 148 -15.61 -7.72 34.26
CA ASP A 148 -14.26 -7.16 34.16
C ASP A 148 -14.27 -5.63 34.01
N ASN A 149 -13.20 -4.99 34.47
CA ASN A 149 -12.99 -3.55 34.26
C ASN A 149 -13.06 -3.23 32.74
N PRO A 150 -13.90 -2.27 32.31
CA PRO A 150 -14.00 -1.87 30.91
C PRO A 150 -12.70 -1.27 30.34
N ASP A 151 -11.84 -0.67 31.17
CA ASP A 151 -10.53 -0.19 30.73
C ASP A 151 -9.54 -1.36 30.66
N ARG A 152 -9.19 -1.75 29.44
CA ARG A 152 -8.30 -2.89 29.12
C ARG A 152 -6.96 -2.45 28.53
N LYS A 153 -6.63 -1.16 28.59
CA LYS A 153 -5.33 -0.66 28.11
C LYS A 153 -4.19 -1.22 28.97
N ASN A 154 -3.01 -1.40 28.39
CA ASN A 154 -1.85 -1.82 29.16
C ASN A 154 -1.32 -0.67 30.01
N ASP A 155 -0.89 -0.96 31.24
CA ASP A 155 -0.44 0.07 32.20
C ASP A 155 0.78 0.86 31.69
N TYR A 156 1.71 0.22 30.98
CA TYR A 156 2.88 0.86 30.37
C TYR A 156 2.53 1.77 29.16
N GLN A 157 1.29 1.75 28.68
CA GLN A 157 0.79 2.60 27.58
C GLN A 157 -0.11 3.74 28.09
N VAL A 158 -0.13 3.99 29.41
CA VAL A 158 -0.96 5.03 30.02
C VAL A 158 -0.09 5.92 30.91
N ILE A 159 -0.05 7.21 30.58
CA ILE A 159 0.49 8.24 31.45
C ILE A 159 -0.57 8.53 32.53
N ASP A 160 -0.22 8.31 33.79
CA ASP A 160 -1.13 8.47 34.93
C ASP A 160 -1.14 9.90 35.46
N PHE A 161 0.04 10.55 35.51
CA PHE A 161 0.14 11.94 35.93
C PHE A 161 1.34 12.67 35.35
N ILE A 162 1.25 13.99 35.36
CA ILE A 162 2.36 14.90 35.07
C ILE A 162 2.59 15.78 36.31
N GLU A 163 3.83 15.86 36.78
CA GLU A 163 4.23 16.73 37.89
C GLU A 163 5.13 17.85 37.38
N LEU A 164 4.70 19.09 37.58
CA LEU A 164 5.45 20.29 37.20
C LEU A 164 6.27 20.77 38.40
N ASP A 165 7.59 20.88 38.25
CA ASP A 165 8.43 21.45 39.31
C ASP A 165 8.18 22.98 39.42
N ASN A 166 7.48 23.39 40.47
CA ASN A 166 7.18 24.80 40.71
C ASN A 166 8.27 25.55 41.50
N GLY A 167 9.41 24.91 41.82
CA GLY A 167 10.59 25.56 42.38
C GLY A 167 10.44 26.13 43.80
N LYS A 168 9.40 25.75 44.55
CA LYS A 168 9.30 26.00 46.00
C LYS A 168 9.22 24.64 46.71
N LYS A 169 10.34 24.24 47.35
CA LYS A 169 10.55 22.96 48.08
C LYS A 169 9.61 22.68 49.27
N LEU A 170 8.49 23.40 49.41
CA LEU A 170 7.57 23.29 50.54
C LEU A 170 6.16 22.80 50.18
N ASP A 171 5.88 22.55 48.90
CA ASP A 171 4.75 21.73 48.47
C ASP A 171 5.28 20.68 47.51
N ASN A 172 4.99 19.40 47.78
CA ASN A 172 5.13 18.34 46.77
C ASN A 172 4.46 18.84 45.49
N GLY A 173 5.13 18.76 44.34
CA GLY A 173 4.65 19.36 43.09
C GLY A 173 3.18 18.98 42.84
N LYS A 174 2.38 19.94 42.36
CA LYS A 174 0.97 19.65 42.05
C LYS A 174 0.92 18.65 40.90
N LYS A 175 0.48 17.43 41.20
CA LYS A 175 0.27 16.39 40.19
C LYS A 175 -0.98 16.70 39.38
N LEU A 176 -0.83 16.68 38.06
CA LEU A 176 -1.91 16.75 37.09
C LEU A 176 -2.24 15.32 36.66
N PHE A 177 -3.30 14.75 37.23
CA PHE A 177 -3.74 13.39 36.88
C PHE A 177 -4.39 13.35 35.50
N LEU A 178 -4.16 12.27 34.78
CA LEU A 178 -4.69 12.03 33.45
C LEU A 178 -5.63 10.81 33.45
N SER A 179 -6.68 10.89 32.63
CA SER A 179 -7.52 9.74 32.30
C SER A 179 -6.79 8.82 31.32
N SER A 180 -7.02 7.51 31.41
CA SER A 180 -6.53 6.55 30.41
C SER A 180 -7.22 6.66 29.05
N SER A 181 -8.28 7.48 28.94
CA SER A 181 -9.07 7.71 27.72
C SER A 181 -8.74 9.09 27.10
N LEU A 182 -9.69 10.03 27.03
CA LEU A 182 -9.48 11.35 26.44
C LEU A 182 -9.21 12.41 27.51
N ASN A 183 -8.06 13.07 27.37
CA ASN A 183 -7.67 14.26 28.13
C ASN A 183 -7.69 15.45 27.18
N THR A 184 -8.41 16.51 27.50
CA THR A 184 -8.45 17.72 26.66
C THR A 184 -7.88 18.91 27.40
N ILE A 185 -6.91 19.60 26.82
CA ILE A 185 -6.30 20.80 27.38
C ILE A 185 -6.92 22.02 26.70
N ILE A 186 -7.59 22.86 27.50
CA ILE A 186 -8.27 24.08 27.06
C ILE A 186 -7.78 25.32 27.81
N GLY A 187 -8.17 26.50 27.32
CA GLY A 187 -7.82 27.79 27.90
C GLY A 187 -7.62 28.86 26.84
N GLY A 188 -7.49 30.12 27.27
CA GLY A 188 -7.28 31.27 26.39
C GLY A 188 -6.00 31.21 25.54
N ARG A 189 -5.81 32.21 24.67
CA ARG A 189 -4.56 32.32 23.89
C ARG A 189 -3.35 32.49 24.82
N SER A 190 -2.27 31.78 24.50
CA SER A 190 -0.99 31.87 25.23
C SER A 190 -1.05 31.49 26.72
N THR A 191 -1.99 30.62 27.12
CA THR A 191 -2.11 30.10 28.50
C THR A 191 -1.19 28.91 28.80
N GLY A 192 -0.34 28.49 27.86
CA GLY A 192 0.62 27.40 28.04
C GLY A 192 0.09 26.02 27.66
N LYS A 193 -0.97 25.91 26.84
CA LYS A 193 -1.51 24.62 26.36
C LYS A 193 -0.48 23.82 25.54
N SER A 194 -0.05 24.39 24.41
CA SER A 194 0.99 23.77 23.57
C SER A 194 2.34 23.71 24.28
N THR A 195 2.63 24.65 25.18
CA THR A 195 3.87 24.59 25.98
C THR A 195 3.92 23.34 26.87
N LEU A 196 2.78 22.93 27.43
CA LEU A 196 2.70 21.70 28.22
C LEU A 196 2.98 20.47 27.36
N THR A 197 2.29 20.33 26.23
CA THR A 197 2.48 19.19 25.30
C THR A 197 3.89 19.15 24.70
N ASN A 198 4.44 20.29 24.30
CA ASN A 198 5.82 20.39 23.80
C ASN A 198 6.83 19.98 24.87
N THR A 199 6.60 20.35 26.13
CA THR A 199 7.50 19.96 27.23
C THR A 199 7.44 18.45 27.47
N ILE A 200 6.25 17.84 27.39
CA ILE A 200 6.10 16.37 27.46
C ILE A 200 6.86 15.69 26.32
N ALA A 201 6.66 16.15 25.08
CA ALA A 201 7.33 15.60 23.91
C ALA A 201 8.86 15.72 24.01
N LYS A 202 9.37 16.86 24.49
CA LYS A 202 10.81 17.05 24.75
C LYS A 202 11.34 16.10 25.81
N THR A 203 10.65 15.98 26.96
CA THR A 203 11.08 15.11 28.07
C THR A 203 11.18 13.66 27.63
N LEU A 204 10.24 13.20 26.81
CA LEU A 204 10.23 11.85 26.24
C LEU A 204 11.12 11.69 24.99
N GLN A 205 11.86 12.73 24.59
CA GLN A 205 12.78 12.70 23.44
C GLN A 205 12.08 12.36 22.11
N ASN A 206 10.85 12.83 21.93
CA ASN A 206 10.06 12.54 20.74
C ASN A 206 10.64 13.24 19.48
N PRO A 207 10.76 12.55 18.33
CA PRO A 207 11.37 13.10 17.11
C PRO A 207 10.60 14.28 16.49
N ASN A 208 9.30 14.41 16.75
CA ASN A 208 8.49 15.51 16.23
C ASN A 208 8.63 16.80 17.05
N PHE A 209 9.36 16.78 18.17
CA PHE A 209 9.68 17.99 18.92
C PHE A 209 10.79 18.80 18.23
N ILE A 210 10.51 20.07 17.94
CA ILE A 210 11.46 20.97 17.27
C ILE A 210 11.91 22.05 18.26
N PRO A 211 13.18 22.06 18.71
CA PRO A 211 13.68 23.09 19.61
C PRO A 211 13.70 24.47 18.95
N ILE A 212 13.60 25.53 19.75
CA ILE A 212 13.69 26.90 19.25
C ILE A 212 15.09 27.17 18.69
N ASP A 213 15.13 27.51 17.41
CA ASP A 213 16.35 27.96 16.73
C ASP A 213 16.73 29.36 17.21
N LYS A 214 18.01 29.53 17.58
CA LYS A 214 18.53 30.79 18.16
C LYS A 214 18.55 31.96 17.18
N ASN A 215 18.65 31.68 15.88
CA ASN A 215 18.76 32.67 14.81
C ASN A 215 17.38 33.07 14.29
N THR A 216 16.51 32.10 14.00
CA THR A 216 15.19 32.35 13.41
C THR A 216 14.12 32.61 14.48
N LYS A 217 14.38 32.26 15.74
CA LYS A 217 13.41 32.25 16.85
C LYS A 217 12.18 31.38 16.58
N GLN A 218 12.24 30.50 15.59
CA GLN A 218 11.18 29.53 15.28
C GLN A 218 11.41 28.22 16.02
N GLY A 219 10.34 27.59 16.50
CA GLY A 219 10.36 26.30 17.17
C GLY A 219 9.35 26.23 18.31
N MET A 220 9.42 25.15 19.09
CA MET A 220 8.42 24.82 20.11
C MET A 220 8.82 25.36 21.48
N HIS A 221 7.95 26.19 22.06
CA HIS A 221 8.12 26.70 23.42
C HIS A 221 7.91 25.58 24.45
N ILE A 222 8.79 25.54 25.45
CA ILE A 222 8.76 24.61 26.58
C ILE A 222 8.80 25.39 27.90
N PHE A 223 8.54 24.71 29.02
CA PHE A 223 8.84 25.28 30.33
C PHE A 223 10.35 25.29 30.60
N ASP A 224 10.80 26.29 31.38
CA ASP A 224 12.21 26.44 31.77
C ASP A 224 12.67 25.38 32.78
N LYS A 225 11.75 24.52 33.25
CA LYS A 225 11.98 23.53 34.31
C LYS A 225 11.59 22.14 33.85
N ASP A 226 12.20 21.14 34.46
CA ASP A 226 11.91 19.74 34.19
C ASP A 226 10.53 19.35 34.73
N ILE A 227 9.91 18.38 34.06
CA ILE A 227 8.63 17.79 34.45
C ILE A 227 8.86 16.30 34.72
N THR A 228 8.10 15.74 35.67
CA THR A 228 8.09 14.30 35.91
C THR A 228 6.83 13.71 35.28
N ILE A 229 6.99 12.59 34.57
CA ILE A 229 5.90 11.87 33.91
C ILE A 229 5.77 10.52 34.62
N GLY A 230 4.64 10.29 35.27
CA GLY A 230 4.33 9.02 35.93
C GLY A 230 3.50 8.14 35.02
N TRP A 231 3.99 6.94 34.71
CA TRP A 231 3.24 5.90 33.99
C TRP A 231 2.45 5.05 34.98
N ARG A 232 1.33 4.46 34.52
CA ARG A 232 0.42 3.72 35.40
C ARG A 232 1.04 2.46 36.02
N ASP A 233 2.05 1.88 35.37
CA ASP A 233 2.83 0.75 35.89
C ASP A 233 3.96 1.17 36.86
N GLY A 234 4.18 2.48 37.03
CA GLY A 234 5.24 3.05 37.87
C GLY A 234 6.65 2.99 37.27
N GLN A 235 6.81 2.57 36.01
CA GLN A 235 8.12 2.52 35.33
C GLN A 235 8.32 3.70 34.38
N GLU A 236 9.56 3.91 33.91
CA GLU A 236 9.85 4.95 32.91
C GLU A 236 9.74 4.39 31.50
N HIS A 237 8.86 5.00 30.69
CA HIS A 237 8.73 4.71 29.26
C HIS A 237 8.93 5.98 28.42
N LYS A 238 9.30 5.79 27.15
CA LYS A 238 9.49 6.88 26.17
C LYS A 238 8.48 6.86 25.03
N ASP A 239 7.63 5.85 24.97
CA ASP A 239 6.74 5.61 23.84
C ASP A 239 5.56 6.58 23.85
N LEU A 240 5.67 7.62 23.02
CA LEU A 240 4.63 8.63 22.83
C LEU A 240 4.50 8.93 21.33
N GLU A 241 3.27 9.03 20.84
CA GLU A 241 2.99 9.66 19.54
C GLU A 241 2.74 11.16 19.76
N PHE A 242 3.38 12.03 18.98
CA PHE A 242 3.24 13.48 19.14
C PHE A 242 2.96 14.14 17.79
N LEU A 243 1.77 14.72 17.67
CA LEU A 243 1.31 15.45 16.49
C LEU A 243 1.23 16.94 16.84
N PRO A 244 2.30 17.72 16.59
CA PRO A 244 2.32 19.14 16.92
C PRO A 244 1.37 19.96 16.05
N GLN A 245 1.20 21.23 16.41
CA GLN A 245 0.40 22.18 15.62
C GLN A 245 0.89 22.25 14.17
N ASP A 246 -0.07 22.33 13.24
CA ASP A 246 0.12 22.33 11.78
C ASP A 246 0.77 21.05 11.19
N TYR A 247 1.04 20.02 11.99
CA TYR A 247 1.74 18.82 11.51
C TYR A 247 0.98 18.13 10.37
N MET A 248 -0.33 17.93 10.56
CA MET A 248 -1.17 17.25 9.58
C MET A 248 -1.36 18.08 8.32
N ILE A 249 -1.45 19.41 8.45
CA ILE A 249 -1.55 20.33 7.31
C ILE A 249 -0.28 20.24 6.46
N LYS A 250 0.90 20.27 7.09
CA LYS A 250 2.19 20.16 6.40
C LYS A 250 2.34 18.85 5.63
N ILE A 251 1.85 17.74 6.19
CA ILE A 251 1.86 16.45 5.49
C ILE A 251 0.81 16.42 4.37
N ALA A 252 -0.36 17.01 4.60
CA ALA A 252 -1.41 17.05 3.59
C ALA A 252 -1.03 17.87 2.36
N GLU A 253 -0.23 18.93 2.52
CA GLU A 253 0.19 19.84 1.45
C GLU A 253 1.49 19.40 0.73
N ASP A 254 2.30 18.54 1.34
CA ASP A 254 3.59 18.10 0.82
C ASP A 254 3.50 16.64 0.33
N ASP A 255 3.46 16.47 -0.98
CA ASP A 255 3.36 15.15 -1.64
C ASP A 255 4.51 14.21 -1.25
N ASP A 256 5.72 14.73 -1.10
CA ASP A 256 6.90 13.91 -0.80
C ASP A 256 6.81 13.39 0.65
N ARG A 257 6.47 14.26 1.60
CA ARG A 257 6.26 13.85 3.01
C ARG A 257 5.09 12.91 3.17
N ARG A 258 3.99 13.15 2.43
CA ARG A 258 2.83 12.26 2.43
C ARG A 258 3.21 10.88 1.93
N ASN A 259 3.93 10.81 0.81
CA ASN A 259 4.39 9.54 0.23
C ASN A 259 5.39 8.83 1.14
N GLU A 260 6.25 9.56 1.85
CA GLU A 260 7.14 8.97 2.87
C GLU A 260 6.34 8.33 4.01
N LEU A 261 5.39 9.05 4.59
CA LEU A 261 4.51 8.52 5.65
C LEU A 261 3.76 7.27 5.18
N VAL A 262 3.14 7.33 4.00
CA VAL A 262 2.40 6.20 3.44
C VAL A 262 3.33 5.02 3.15
N GLY A 263 4.51 5.29 2.60
CA GLY A 263 5.52 4.29 2.34
C GLY A 263 5.97 3.57 3.62
N ASP A 264 6.17 4.28 4.71
CA ASP A 264 6.54 3.68 6.00
C ASP A 264 5.40 2.87 6.63
N ILE A 265 4.15 3.33 6.49
CA ILE A 265 2.97 2.55 6.88
C ILE A 265 2.92 1.23 6.10
N VAL A 266 3.10 1.29 4.78
CA VAL A 266 3.06 0.09 3.92
C VAL A 266 4.22 -0.86 4.25
N LYS A 267 5.42 -0.36 4.53
CA LYS A 267 6.55 -1.20 4.98
C LYS A 267 6.27 -1.91 6.32
N SER A 268 5.51 -1.28 7.21
CA SER A 268 5.14 -1.87 8.50
C SER A 268 4.11 -3.00 8.38
N ASP A 269 3.42 -3.08 7.25
CA ASP A 269 2.53 -4.17 6.87
C ASP A 269 3.32 -5.26 6.12
N GLU A 270 3.80 -6.26 6.87
CA GLU A 270 4.66 -7.33 6.36
C GLU A 270 4.04 -8.06 5.15
N GLU A 271 2.73 -8.25 5.13
CA GLU A 271 2.05 -8.97 4.05
C GLU A 271 2.06 -8.17 2.75
N ASN A 272 1.64 -6.91 2.80
CA ASN A 272 1.59 -6.06 1.61
C ASN A 272 2.99 -5.62 1.16
N TYR A 273 3.93 -5.43 2.09
CA TYR A 273 5.31 -5.14 1.74
C TYR A 273 6.00 -6.31 1.04
N ALA A 274 5.67 -7.56 1.39
CA ALA A 274 6.17 -8.73 0.68
C ALA A 274 5.69 -8.78 -0.79
N LYS A 275 4.46 -8.33 -1.06
CA LYS A 275 3.91 -8.23 -2.43
C LYS A 275 4.70 -7.23 -3.28
N ILE A 276 5.06 -6.08 -2.70
CA ILE A 276 5.91 -5.07 -3.37
C ILE A 276 7.30 -5.64 -3.66
N LYS A 277 7.94 -6.30 -2.69
CA LYS A 277 9.25 -6.95 -2.90
C LYS A 277 9.22 -8.03 -3.98
N LYS A 278 8.14 -8.81 -4.02
CA LYS A 278 7.93 -9.81 -5.07
C LYS A 278 7.86 -9.15 -6.45
N PHE A 279 7.05 -8.10 -6.57
CA PHE A 279 6.95 -7.30 -7.79
C PHE A 279 8.31 -6.74 -8.22
N GLU A 280 9.08 -6.14 -7.31
CA GLU A 280 10.43 -5.62 -7.60
C GLU A 280 11.37 -6.71 -8.13
N SER A 281 11.32 -7.90 -7.52
CA SER A 281 12.12 -9.07 -7.94
C SER A 281 11.72 -9.58 -9.33
N GLU A 282 10.42 -9.78 -9.60
CA GLU A 282 9.90 -10.24 -10.89
C GLU A 282 10.23 -9.26 -12.01
N THR A 283 10.09 -7.96 -11.70
CA THR A 283 10.39 -6.89 -12.64
C THR A 283 11.89 -6.80 -12.93
N GLN A 284 12.75 -6.99 -11.93
CA GLN A 284 14.19 -7.03 -12.13
C GLN A 284 14.64 -8.25 -12.96
N GLU A 285 14.09 -9.43 -12.68
CA GLU A 285 14.39 -10.65 -13.43
C GLU A 285 13.99 -10.51 -14.91
N ASN A 286 12.79 -10.01 -15.18
CA ASN A 286 12.32 -9.76 -16.55
C ASN A 286 13.19 -8.70 -17.27
N GLN A 287 13.61 -7.65 -16.56
CA GLN A 287 14.52 -6.64 -17.13
C GLN A 287 15.87 -7.25 -17.55
N ASN A 288 16.40 -8.20 -16.77
CA ASN A 288 17.63 -8.91 -17.12
C ASN A 288 17.44 -9.77 -18.38
N GLN A 289 16.31 -10.47 -18.51
CA GLN A 289 15.98 -11.24 -19.71
C GLN A 289 15.92 -10.34 -20.95
N ILE A 290 15.25 -9.20 -20.86
CA ILE A 290 15.19 -8.20 -21.95
C ILE A 290 16.59 -7.70 -22.32
N ASN A 291 17.45 -7.41 -21.34
CA ASN A 291 18.81 -6.97 -21.59
C ASN A 291 19.65 -8.02 -22.33
N THR A 292 19.48 -9.31 -22.01
CA THR A 292 20.12 -10.42 -22.74
C THR A 292 19.64 -10.49 -24.19
N LEU A 293 18.32 -10.43 -24.41
CA LEU A 293 17.75 -10.45 -25.76
C LEU A 293 18.22 -9.24 -26.60
N ILE A 294 18.34 -8.05 -26.00
CA ILE A 294 18.90 -6.86 -26.68
C ILE A 294 20.35 -7.10 -27.11
N GLN A 295 21.17 -7.76 -26.29
CA GLN A 295 22.55 -8.09 -26.65
C GLN A 295 22.60 -9.09 -27.82
N GLU A 296 21.73 -10.10 -27.82
CA GLU A 296 21.60 -11.05 -28.92
C GLU A 296 21.16 -10.36 -30.22
N TRP A 297 20.20 -9.45 -30.14
CA TRP A 297 19.76 -8.62 -31.25
C TRP A 297 20.90 -7.76 -31.84
N GLU A 298 21.70 -7.12 -30.99
CA GLU A 298 22.89 -6.35 -31.41
C GLU A 298 23.91 -7.26 -32.13
N ASN A 299 24.12 -8.47 -31.63
CA ASN A 299 25.02 -9.45 -32.24
C ASN A 299 24.50 -9.91 -33.61
N LEU A 300 23.22 -10.26 -33.74
CA LEU A 300 22.61 -10.65 -35.01
C LEU A 300 22.68 -9.53 -36.06
N LYS A 301 22.45 -8.27 -35.66
CA LYS A 301 22.65 -7.12 -36.54
C LYS A 301 24.10 -6.97 -37.00
N THR A 302 25.05 -7.20 -36.10
CA THR A 302 26.48 -7.16 -36.42
C THR A 302 26.85 -8.26 -37.42
N GLN A 303 26.34 -9.48 -37.22
CA GLN A 303 26.50 -10.60 -38.16
C GLN A 303 25.94 -10.26 -39.54
N LEU A 304 24.74 -9.70 -39.60
CA LEU A 304 24.12 -9.26 -40.86
C LEU A 304 24.95 -8.19 -41.58
N SER A 305 25.51 -7.23 -40.83
CA SER A 305 26.37 -6.18 -41.42
C SER A 305 27.73 -6.68 -41.90
N ASN A 306 28.24 -7.75 -41.28
CA ASN A 306 29.53 -8.36 -41.63
C ASN A 306 29.40 -9.39 -42.78
N LEU A 307 28.18 -9.70 -43.21
CA LEU A 307 27.93 -10.62 -44.32
C LEU A 307 28.48 -10.02 -45.63
N LYS A 308 29.49 -10.67 -46.22
CA LYS A 308 30.11 -10.19 -47.46
C LYS A 308 29.23 -10.48 -48.66
N HIS A 309 28.78 -9.43 -49.33
CA HIS A 309 28.08 -9.55 -50.60
C HIS A 309 29.03 -10.04 -51.70
N PRO A 310 28.69 -11.10 -52.47
CA PRO A 310 29.52 -11.57 -53.57
C PRO A 310 29.68 -10.53 -54.69
N GLU A 311 30.82 -10.54 -55.40
CA GLU A 311 31.07 -9.61 -56.50
C GLU A 311 30.35 -10.03 -57.79
N GLY A 312 29.63 -9.11 -58.43
CA GLY A 312 28.94 -9.33 -59.71
C GLY A 312 27.45 -9.02 -59.66
N ASP A 313 26.75 -9.30 -60.76
CA ASP A 313 25.29 -9.22 -60.85
C ASP A 313 24.72 -10.64 -61.02
N LYS A 314 23.89 -11.08 -60.07
CA LYS A 314 23.23 -12.39 -60.11
C LYS A 314 22.46 -12.61 -61.41
N LYS A 315 21.77 -11.59 -61.94
CA LYS A 315 21.04 -11.69 -63.22
C LYS A 315 21.99 -11.83 -64.41
N GLY A 316 23.08 -11.08 -64.42
CA GLY A 316 24.14 -11.22 -65.42
C GLY A 316 24.78 -12.61 -65.41
N ILE A 317 25.09 -13.14 -64.22
CA ILE A 317 25.68 -14.46 -64.02
C ILE A 317 24.72 -15.57 -64.49
N THR A 318 23.44 -15.54 -64.10
CA THR A 318 22.46 -16.54 -64.57
C THR A 318 22.26 -16.50 -66.08
N THR A 319 22.14 -15.31 -66.67
CA THR A 319 22.00 -15.15 -68.13
C THR A 319 23.23 -15.68 -68.88
N GLN A 320 24.43 -15.44 -68.33
CA GLN A 320 25.68 -15.94 -68.91
C GLN A 320 25.80 -17.46 -68.78
N ILE A 321 25.39 -18.05 -67.66
CA ILE A 321 25.31 -19.50 -67.47
C ILE A 321 24.35 -20.14 -68.49
N GLU A 322 23.17 -19.54 -68.72
CA GLU A 322 22.22 -20.03 -69.72
C GLU A 322 22.80 -19.99 -71.13
N LYS A 323 23.42 -18.86 -71.50
CA LYS A 323 24.09 -18.71 -72.80
C LYS A 323 25.22 -19.72 -73.00
N LEU A 324 26.06 -19.94 -71.98
CA LEU A 324 27.16 -20.90 -72.02
C LEU A 324 26.63 -22.35 -72.14
N LYS A 325 25.53 -22.69 -71.46
CA LYS A 325 24.86 -24.00 -71.59
C LYS A 325 24.29 -24.22 -73.00
N GLU A 326 23.66 -23.19 -73.58
CA GLU A 326 23.14 -23.27 -74.95
C GLU A 326 24.27 -23.44 -75.98
N GLU A 327 25.35 -22.66 -75.88
CA GLU A 327 26.53 -22.78 -76.75
C GLU A 327 27.22 -24.15 -76.64
N LEU A 328 27.34 -24.70 -75.42
CA LEU A 328 27.84 -26.06 -75.18
C LEU A 328 26.95 -27.11 -75.86
N SER A 329 25.62 -26.98 -75.73
CA SER A 329 24.67 -27.93 -76.32
C SER A 329 24.65 -27.89 -77.86
N LEU A 330 24.87 -26.71 -78.46
CA LEU A 330 24.89 -26.52 -79.91
C LEU A 330 26.17 -27.07 -80.55
N LYS A 331 27.33 -26.85 -79.91
CA LYS A 331 28.61 -27.39 -80.40
C LYS A 331 28.72 -28.91 -80.21
N GLN A 332 28.17 -29.47 -79.14
CA GLN A 332 28.12 -30.92 -78.94
C GLN A 332 27.34 -31.64 -80.05
N LYS A 333 26.31 -31.01 -80.65
CA LYS A 333 25.52 -31.55 -81.78
C LYS A 333 26.23 -31.53 -83.14
N GLN A 334 27.34 -30.80 -83.30
CA GLN A 334 28.03 -30.62 -84.59
C GLN A 334 29.17 -31.63 -84.86
N SER A 335 29.34 -32.66 -84.04
CA SER A 335 30.43 -33.64 -84.15
C SER A 335 29.94 -35.08 -83.96
N ASN A 336 30.79 -36.09 -84.24
CA ASN A 336 30.52 -37.54 -84.25
C ASN A 336 30.14 -38.16 -82.87
N PHE A 337 29.31 -37.50 -82.07
CA PHE A 337 28.76 -38.00 -80.80
C PHE A 337 27.27 -38.29 -80.99
N SER A 338 26.84 -39.54 -80.78
CA SER A 338 25.45 -39.95 -81.07
C SER A 338 24.45 -39.30 -80.10
N ASP A 339 23.20 -39.06 -80.56
CA ASP A 339 22.13 -38.49 -79.72
C ASP A 339 21.85 -39.31 -78.44
N ASN A 340 22.09 -40.63 -78.48
CA ASN A 340 21.91 -41.51 -77.34
C ASN A 340 23.06 -41.39 -76.32
N ASP A 341 24.31 -41.32 -76.80
CA ASP A 341 25.49 -41.09 -75.94
C ASP A 341 25.42 -39.72 -75.25
N SER A 342 24.92 -38.68 -75.93
CA SER A 342 24.74 -37.34 -75.35
C SER A 342 23.74 -37.31 -74.19
N LYS A 343 22.61 -38.01 -74.32
CA LYS A 343 21.60 -38.11 -73.24
C LYS A 343 22.12 -38.88 -72.05
N GLU A 344 22.80 -40.00 -72.30
CA GLU A 344 23.37 -40.83 -71.24
C GLU A 344 24.50 -40.12 -70.49
N TYR A 345 25.35 -39.38 -71.22
CA TYR A 345 26.36 -38.50 -70.64
C TYR A 345 25.74 -37.38 -69.79
N ALA A 346 24.72 -36.67 -70.31
CA ALA A 346 24.03 -35.60 -69.57
C ALA A 346 23.40 -36.10 -68.27
N ASN A 347 22.80 -37.30 -68.26
CA ASN A 347 22.28 -37.92 -67.05
C ASN A 347 23.38 -38.20 -66.03
N LYS A 348 24.53 -38.74 -66.47
CA LYS A 348 25.68 -38.98 -65.57
C LYS A 348 26.33 -37.68 -65.09
N VAL A 349 26.32 -36.62 -65.89
CA VAL A 349 26.75 -35.27 -65.45
C VAL A 349 25.83 -34.73 -64.35
N ASN A 350 24.50 -34.91 -64.46
CA ASN A 350 23.56 -34.50 -63.42
C ASN A 350 23.69 -35.34 -62.13
N GLU A 351 23.84 -36.67 -62.25
CA GLU A 351 24.12 -37.53 -61.10
C GLU A 351 25.43 -37.13 -60.40
N LEU A 352 26.48 -36.83 -61.16
CA LEU A 352 27.75 -36.35 -60.64
C LEU A 352 27.61 -34.98 -59.97
N LYS A 353 26.85 -34.06 -60.56
CA LYS A 353 26.58 -32.73 -59.98
C LYS A 353 25.90 -32.87 -58.63
N ASN A 354 24.86 -33.69 -58.53
CA ASN A 354 24.14 -33.92 -57.28
C ASN A 354 25.04 -34.57 -56.22
N ALA A 355 25.86 -35.56 -56.61
CA ALA A 355 26.80 -36.21 -55.70
C ALA A 355 27.89 -35.25 -55.19
N LYS A 356 28.44 -34.39 -56.06
CA LYS A 356 29.43 -33.35 -55.70
C LYS A 356 28.82 -32.25 -54.82
N GLN A 357 27.58 -31.86 -55.09
CA GLN A 357 26.86 -30.92 -54.22
C GLN A 357 26.68 -31.51 -52.82
N LEU A 358 26.24 -32.77 -52.74
CA LEU A 358 26.07 -33.44 -51.45
C LEU A 358 27.40 -33.56 -50.69
N GLU A 359 28.50 -33.89 -51.38
CA GLU A 359 29.85 -33.93 -50.77
C GLU A 359 30.24 -32.55 -50.21
N LYS A 360 30.01 -31.48 -50.98
CA LYS A 360 30.31 -30.10 -50.59
C LYS A 360 29.46 -29.65 -49.38
N ASP A 361 28.18 -30.04 -49.34
CA ASP A 361 27.29 -29.77 -48.21
C ASP A 361 27.80 -30.49 -46.95
N ILE A 362 28.20 -31.76 -47.04
CA ILE A 362 28.77 -32.53 -45.93
C ILE A 362 30.11 -31.93 -45.46
N GLU A 363 30.94 -31.46 -46.39
CA GLU A 363 32.22 -30.81 -46.06
C GLU A 363 32.01 -29.45 -45.36
N SER A 364 31.00 -28.70 -45.77
CA SER A 364 30.53 -27.51 -45.06
C SER A 364 30.08 -27.88 -43.65
N ASP A 365 29.21 -28.89 -43.50
CA ASP A 365 28.74 -29.36 -42.19
C ASP A 365 29.90 -29.77 -41.28
N LEU A 366 30.89 -30.51 -41.80
CA LEU A 366 32.10 -30.89 -41.05
C LEU A 366 32.91 -29.67 -40.60
N THR A 367 33.00 -28.63 -41.43
CA THR A 367 33.67 -27.37 -41.09
C THR A 367 32.93 -26.66 -39.96
N HIS A 368 31.61 -26.48 -40.08
CA HIS A 368 30.79 -25.87 -39.03
C HIS A 368 30.80 -26.70 -37.73
N LEU A 369 30.77 -28.03 -37.81
CA LEU A 369 30.89 -28.91 -36.65
C LEU A 369 32.24 -28.73 -35.94
N SER A 370 33.32 -28.45 -36.68
CA SER A 370 34.63 -28.15 -36.08
C SER A 370 34.64 -26.83 -35.31
N GLU A 371 33.91 -25.81 -35.79
CA GLU A 371 33.74 -24.54 -35.09
C GLU A 371 32.89 -24.71 -33.82
N ILE A 372 31.78 -25.45 -33.92
CA ILE A 372 30.90 -25.77 -32.78
C ILE A 372 31.65 -26.59 -31.71
N LYS A 373 32.53 -27.52 -32.12
CA LYS A 373 33.36 -28.32 -31.20
C LYS A 373 34.32 -27.47 -30.37
N ASN A 374 34.71 -26.29 -30.85
CA ASN A 374 35.59 -25.37 -30.15
C ASN A 374 34.85 -24.42 -29.19
N GLN A 375 33.51 -24.42 -29.18
CA GLN A 375 32.71 -23.61 -28.26
C GLN A 375 32.49 -24.35 -26.94
N GLU A 376 32.76 -23.67 -25.82
CA GLU A 376 32.44 -24.19 -24.49
C GLU A 376 31.05 -23.73 -24.05
N ILE A 377 30.24 -24.69 -23.60
CA ILE A 377 28.95 -24.41 -22.97
C ILE A 377 29.22 -23.80 -21.59
N GLN A 378 28.70 -22.60 -21.37
CA GLN A 378 28.79 -21.88 -20.10
C GLN A 378 27.51 -22.07 -19.29
N ILE A 379 27.65 -22.36 -17.99
CA ILE A 379 26.52 -22.43 -17.06
C ILE A 379 26.58 -21.21 -16.16
N ASN A 380 25.61 -20.31 -16.32
CA ASN A 380 25.51 -19.12 -15.50
C ASN A 380 24.35 -19.27 -14.50
N ALA A 381 24.66 -19.14 -13.21
CA ALA A 381 23.65 -19.06 -12.15
C ALA A 381 23.87 -17.78 -11.35
N ASN A 382 22.80 -17.04 -11.09
CA ASN A 382 22.87 -15.85 -10.26
C ASN A 382 23.00 -16.25 -8.78
N LEU A 383 24.15 -15.93 -8.19
CA LEU A 383 24.46 -16.19 -6.78
C LEU A 383 24.55 -14.89 -5.95
N SER A 384 24.03 -13.78 -6.48
CA SER A 384 23.87 -12.54 -5.71
C SER A 384 22.78 -12.75 -4.64
N ASN A 385 23.04 -12.28 -3.42
CA ASN A 385 22.23 -12.47 -2.20
C ASN A 385 22.50 -13.76 -1.38
N LEU A 386 23.53 -14.55 -1.72
CA LEU A 386 23.99 -15.67 -0.90
C LEU A 386 25.21 -15.28 -0.05
N THR A 387 25.39 -15.95 1.09
CA THR A 387 26.60 -15.80 1.92
C THR A 387 27.83 -16.33 1.19
N ASP A 388 29.01 -15.76 1.47
CA ASP A 388 30.26 -16.11 0.79
C ASP A 388 30.55 -17.62 0.80
N LYS A 389 30.31 -18.28 1.93
CA LYS A 389 30.49 -19.74 2.08
C LYS A 389 29.59 -20.54 1.14
N THR A 390 28.31 -20.16 1.04
CA THR A 390 27.32 -20.85 0.21
C THR A 390 27.61 -20.61 -1.27
N LYS A 391 27.98 -19.38 -1.62
CA LYS A 391 28.40 -18.99 -2.97
C LYS A 391 29.59 -19.83 -3.44
N LEU A 392 30.60 -20.02 -2.60
CA LEU A 392 31.81 -20.79 -2.92
C LEU A 392 31.52 -22.29 -3.16
N GLN A 393 30.61 -22.88 -2.37
CA GLN A 393 30.18 -24.27 -2.56
C GLN A 393 29.44 -24.46 -3.89
N LEU A 394 28.51 -23.57 -4.21
CA LEU A 394 27.73 -23.64 -5.45
C LEU A 394 28.58 -23.33 -6.68
N GLN A 395 29.50 -22.36 -6.60
CA GLN A 395 30.45 -22.08 -7.69
C GLN A 395 31.34 -23.28 -8.01
N LYS A 396 31.81 -24.00 -6.98
CA LYS A 396 32.61 -25.21 -7.18
C LYS A 396 31.80 -26.27 -7.92
N TYR A 397 30.57 -26.53 -7.49
CA TYR A 397 29.72 -27.53 -8.12
C TYR A 397 29.31 -27.16 -9.55
N LEU A 398 29.03 -25.87 -9.81
CA LEU A 398 28.77 -25.37 -11.17
C LEU A 398 29.98 -25.60 -12.09
N GLY A 399 31.20 -25.42 -11.60
CA GLY A 399 32.42 -25.71 -12.35
C GLY A 399 32.56 -27.21 -12.70
N GLU A 400 32.26 -28.11 -11.76
CA GLU A 400 32.26 -29.56 -11.99
C GLU A 400 31.21 -29.96 -13.04
N LEU A 401 29.99 -29.40 -12.93
CA LEU A 401 28.88 -29.69 -13.83
C LEU A 401 29.13 -29.16 -15.25
N GLN A 402 29.76 -27.98 -15.35
CA GLN A 402 30.19 -27.42 -16.63
C GLN A 402 31.24 -28.29 -17.32
N GLN A 403 32.16 -28.91 -16.58
CA GLN A 403 33.11 -29.87 -17.16
C GLN A 403 32.39 -31.12 -17.69
N GLU A 404 31.45 -31.67 -16.92
CA GLU A 404 30.72 -32.89 -17.31
C GLU A 404 29.87 -32.67 -18.57
N ILE A 405 29.16 -31.52 -18.65
CA ILE A 405 28.35 -31.17 -19.83
C ILE A 405 29.25 -31.00 -21.06
N ASN A 406 30.35 -30.26 -20.94
CA ASN A 406 31.27 -30.04 -22.06
C ASN A 406 31.92 -31.34 -22.53
N GLN A 407 32.18 -32.29 -21.63
CA GLN A 407 32.68 -33.62 -21.99
C GLN A 407 31.63 -34.40 -22.80
N LYS A 408 30.40 -34.53 -22.29
CA LYS A 408 29.31 -35.23 -22.98
C LYS A 408 29.00 -34.61 -24.34
N TRP A 409 29.06 -33.29 -24.43
CA TRP A 409 28.88 -32.54 -25.67
C TRP A 409 29.96 -32.89 -26.70
N LYS A 410 31.24 -32.87 -26.30
CA LYS A 410 32.37 -33.26 -27.16
C LYS A 410 32.25 -34.71 -27.64
N GLU A 411 31.92 -35.64 -26.76
CA GLU A 411 31.74 -37.06 -27.11
C GLU A 411 30.62 -37.25 -28.16
N ARG A 412 29.50 -36.54 -28.02
CA ARG A 412 28.41 -36.59 -29.01
C ARG A 412 28.82 -35.99 -30.34
N LEU A 413 29.51 -34.85 -30.32
CA LEU A 413 30.02 -34.20 -31.54
C LEU A 413 31.02 -35.08 -32.27
N ASP A 414 31.95 -35.74 -31.56
CA ASP A 414 32.91 -36.66 -32.16
C ASP A 414 32.22 -37.81 -32.90
N LYS A 415 31.14 -38.34 -32.32
CA LYS A 415 30.33 -39.38 -32.97
C LYS A 415 29.65 -38.87 -34.25
N VAL A 416 29.06 -37.67 -34.21
CA VAL A 416 28.42 -37.06 -35.38
C VAL A 416 29.45 -36.76 -36.48
N VAL A 417 30.62 -36.24 -36.12
CA VAL A 417 31.73 -36.00 -37.06
C VAL A 417 32.19 -37.31 -37.72
N SER A 418 32.30 -38.39 -36.95
CA SER A 418 32.64 -39.72 -37.49
C SER A 418 31.58 -40.21 -38.49
N GLU A 419 30.30 -40.13 -38.13
CA GLU A 419 29.17 -40.55 -38.99
C GLU A 419 29.13 -39.74 -40.30
N SER A 420 29.31 -38.41 -40.23
CA SER A 420 29.37 -37.54 -41.40
C SER A 420 30.60 -37.79 -42.27
N SER A 421 31.76 -38.09 -41.66
CA SER A 421 33.00 -38.42 -42.40
C SER A 421 32.87 -39.74 -43.16
N GLU A 422 32.28 -40.77 -42.56
CA GLU A 422 31.98 -42.03 -43.24
C GLU A 422 31.00 -41.84 -44.42
N PHE A 423 30.01 -40.96 -44.25
CA PHE A 423 29.08 -40.64 -45.32
C PHE A 423 29.77 -39.89 -46.47
N ARG A 424 30.70 -38.98 -46.14
CA ARG A 424 31.57 -38.30 -47.13
C ARG A 424 32.39 -39.31 -47.94
N GLU A 425 33.05 -40.27 -47.29
CA GLU A 425 33.80 -41.33 -48.00
C GLU A 425 32.92 -42.11 -48.96
N LYS A 426 31.71 -42.50 -48.55
CA LYS A 426 30.75 -43.21 -49.42
C LYS A 426 30.34 -42.37 -50.64
N GLN A 427 30.19 -41.05 -50.47
CA GLN A 427 29.89 -40.16 -51.59
C GLN A 427 31.10 -39.97 -52.51
N GLN A 428 32.31 -39.91 -51.95
CA GLN A 428 33.54 -39.81 -52.73
C GLN A 428 33.79 -41.07 -53.57
N ASP A 429 33.47 -42.25 -53.03
CA ASP A 429 33.43 -43.52 -53.77
C ASP A 429 32.40 -43.49 -54.92
N ASN A 430 31.23 -42.91 -54.67
CA ASN A 430 30.17 -42.76 -55.69
C ASN A 430 30.60 -41.83 -56.83
N ILE A 431 31.21 -40.70 -56.50
CA ILE A 431 31.81 -39.76 -57.46
C ILE A 431 32.85 -40.48 -58.32
N THR A 432 33.78 -41.21 -57.68
CA THR A 432 34.83 -41.97 -58.37
C THR A 432 34.24 -43.03 -59.31
N LYS A 433 33.16 -43.71 -58.89
CA LYS A 433 32.43 -44.68 -59.74
C LYS A 433 31.85 -44.00 -60.97
N ILE A 434 31.16 -42.87 -60.83
CA ILE A 434 30.57 -42.13 -61.96
C ILE A 434 31.67 -41.65 -62.92
N GLU A 435 32.79 -41.13 -62.40
CA GLU A 435 33.93 -40.67 -63.21
C GLU A 435 34.66 -41.81 -63.95
N SER A 436 34.59 -43.04 -63.43
CA SER A 436 35.22 -44.21 -64.04
C SER A 436 34.45 -44.79 -65.24
N LEU A 437 33.16 -44.46 -65.39
CA LEU A 437 32.27 -45.00 -66.42
C LEU A 437 32.75 -44.65 -67.84
N ALA A 438 32.65 -45.64 -68.76
CA ALA A 438 33.08 -45.49 -70.14
C ALA A 438 32.39 -44.33 -70.87
N ILE A 439 31.09 -44.11 -70.61
CA ILE A 439 30.31 -43.01 -71.21
C ILE A 439 30.77 -41.63 -70.71
N TYR A 440 31.13 -41.51 -69.43
CA TYR A 440 31.65 -40.27 -68.84
C TYR A 440 33.05 -39.94 -69.36
N LYS A 441 33.94 -40.94 -69.44
CA LYS A 441 35.27 -40.80 -70.05
C LYS A 441 35.20 -40.45 -71.54
N LYS A 442 34.25 -41.04 -72.28
CA LYS A 442 34.01 -40.75 -73.71
C LYS A 442 33.54 -39.30 -73.92
N GLY A 443 32.64 -38.79 -73.08
CA GLY A 443 32.19 -37.39 -73.11
C GLY A 443 33.25 -36.39 -72.65
N GLN A 444 34.04 -36.72 -71.61
CA GLN A 444 35.20 -35.92 -71.18
C GLN A 444 36.30 -35.84 -72.25
N ALA A 445 36.65 -36.96 -72.90
CA ALA A 445 37.63 -36.98 -73.99
C ALA A 445 37.15 -36.18 -75.22
N HIS A 446 35.84 -36.16 -75.46
CA HIS A 446 35.22 -35.36 -76.51
C HIS A 446 35.32 -33.85 -76.25
N ILE A 447 35.05 -33.42 -75.01
CA ILE A 447 35.21 -32.03 -74.56
C ILE A 447 36.69 -31.61 -74.55
N ALA A 448 37.60 -32.51 -74.17
CA ALA A 448 39.04 -32.21 -74.08
C ALA A 448 39.75 -32.17 -75.44
N ASN A 449 39.25 -32.88 -76.46
CA ASN A 449 39.81 -32.88 -77.81
C ASN A 449 39.37 -31.68 -78.66
N ASP A 450 38.39 -30.90 -78.19
CA ASP A 450 37.96 -29.63 -78.78
C ASP A 450 38.34 -28.49 -77.83
N GLU A 451 39.40 -27.76 -78.20
CA GLU A 451 39.96 -26.66 -77.39
C GLU A 451 38.90 -25.57 -77.07
N SER A 452 37.85 -25.45 -77.88
CA SER A 452 36.76 -24.50 -77.66
C SER A 452 35.73 -25.00 -76.65
N LEU A 453 35.45 -26.31 -76.60
CA LEU A 453 34.54 -26.92 -75.63
C LEU A 453 35.15 -26.91 -74.22
N ALA A 454 36.44 -27.22 -74.08
CA ALA A 454 37.14 -27.15 -72.79
C ALA A 454 37.16 -25.72 -72.19
N LYS A 455 37.25 -24.69 -73.04
CA LYS A 455 37.22 -23.29 -72.61
C LYS A 455 35.83 -22.87 -72.13
N LEU A 456 34.77 -23.29 -72.84
CA LEU A 456 33.38 -23.01 -72.46
C LEU A 456 32.98 -23.71 -71.16
N ASP A 457 33.38 -24.96 -70.95
CA ASP A 457 33.11 -25.71 -69.72
C ASP A 457 33.80 -25.08 -68.50
N LYS A 458 35.06 -24.65 -68.66
CA LYS A 458 35.79 -23.93 -67.60
C LYS A 458 35.13 -22.59 -67.24
N GLN A 459 34.61 -21.86 -68.23
CA GLN A 459 33.85 -20.63 -68.01
C GLN A 459 32.52 -20.91 -67.32
N LEU A 460 31.78 -21.95 -67.76
CA LEU A 460 30.52 -22.35 -67.14
C LEU A 460 30.71 -22.71 -65.67
N LYS A 461 31.76 -23.48 -65.36
CA LYS A 461 32.10 -23.85 -63.98
C LYS A 461 32.39 -22.63 -63.13
N SER A 462 33.22 -21.70 -63.61
CA SER A 462 33.55 -20.47 -62.91
C SER A 462 32.33 -19.57 -62.65
N GLU A 463 31.39 -19.47 -63.60
CA GLU A 463 30.16 -18.69 -63.41
C GLU A 463 29.17 -19.41 -62.48
N SER A 464 29.09 -20.74 -62.55
CA SER A 464 28.25 -21.56 -61.65
C SER A 464 28.72 -21.47 -60.20
N ASP A 465 30.03 -21.47 -59.94
CA ASP A 465 30.61 -21.30 -58.60
C ASP A 465 30.23 -19.93 -58.01
N LYS A 466 30.24 -18.86 -58.81
CA LYS A 466 29.79 -17.52 -58.38
C LYS A 466 28.30 -17.49 -58.04
N LEU A 467 27.47 -18.20 -58.82
CA LEU A 467 26.02 -18.28 -58.53
C LEU A 467 25.75 -18.97 -57.20
N GLU A 468 26.48 -20.05 -56.88
CA GLU A 468 26.36 -20.74 -55.59
C GLU A 468 26.75 -19.82 -54.41
N GLU A 469 27.77 -18.97 -54.56
CA GLU A 469 28.11 -17.96 -53.55
C GLU A 469 26.97 -16.95 -53.32
N PHE A 470 26.29 -16.51 -54.38
CA PHE A 470 25.11 -15.65 -54.29
C PHE A 470 23.93 -16.34 -53.60
N GLU A 471 23.65 -17.60 -53.93
CA GLU A 471 22.57 -18.38 -53.30
C GLU A 471 22.84 -18.62 -51.81
N LYS A 472 24.10 -18.92 -51.44
CA LYS A 472 24.50 -19.05 -50.03
C LYS A 472 24.33 -17.73 -49.27
N TYR A 473 24.80 -16.62 -49.83
CA TYR A 473 24.65 -15.29 -49.24
C TYR A 473 23.17 -14.92 -48.99
N GLU A 474 22.29 -15.14 -49.98
CA GLU A 474 20.86 -14.85 -49.83
C GLU A 474 20.19 -15.72 -48.76
N LYS A 475 20.56 -17.02 -48.69
CA LYS A 475 20.04 -17.94 -47.67
C LYS A 475 20.47 -17.54 -46.26
N ASP A 476 21.76 -17.24 -46.08
CA ASP A 476 22.32 -16.82 -44.78
C ASP A 476 21.71 -15.48 -44.34
N LYS A 477 21.61 -14.52 -45.27
CA LYS A 477 20.95 -13.22 -45.04
C LYS A 477 19.50 -13.39 -44.59
N ALA A 478 18.71 -14.18 -45.33
CA ALA A 478 17.30 -14.41 -45.00
C ALA A 478 17.13 -15.13 -43.65
N GLY A 479 18.05 -16.04 -43.31
CA GLY A 479 18.09 -16.72 -42.02
C GLY A 479 18.31 -15.75 -40.86
N ILE A 480 19.33 -14.88 -40.96
CA ILE A 480 19.64 -13.88 -39.93
C ILE A 480 18.52 -12.84 -39.82
N GLU A 481 17.95 -12.37 -40.93
CA GLU A 481 16.81 -11.44 -40.92
C GLU A 481 15.59 -12.03 -40.22
N LYS A 482 15.34 -13.33 -40.39
CA LYS A 482 14.28 -14.04 -39.66
C LYS A 482 14.58 -14.09 -38.16
N GLN A 483 15.78 -14.49 -37.77
CA GLN A 483 16.19 -14.53 -36.36
C GLN A 483 16.07 -13.16 -35.68
N ILE A 484 16.42 -12.08 -36.37
CA ILE A 484 16.25 -10.71 -35.86
C ILE A 484 14.77 -10.43 -35.58
N LYS A 485 13.85 -10.77 -36.50
CA LYS A 485 12.41 -10.54 -36.29
C LYS A 485 11.83 -11.39 -35.16
N ASP A 486 12.25 -12.64 -35.06
CA ASP A 486 11.81 -13.54 -34.00
C ASP A 486 12.28 -12.99 -32.63
N ASN A 487 13.54 -12.56 -32.52
CA ASN A 487 14.09 -11.95 -31.31
C ASN A 487 13.41 -10.61 -30.96
N GLN A 488 13.12 -9.74 -31.95
CA GLN A 488 12.36 -8.51 -31.74
C GLN A 488 10.96 -8.77 -31.14
N THR A 489 10.29 -9.81 -31.63
CA THR A 489 8.98 -10.23 -31.12
C THR A 489 9.09 -10.68 -29.66
N GLU A 490 10.10 -11.50 -29.36
CA GLU A 490 10.36 -11.99 -28.00
C GLU A 490 10.69 -10.84 -27.02
N ILE A 491 11.45 -9.83 -27.44
CA ILE A 491 11.72 -8.64 -26.63
C ILE A 491 10.41 -7.91 -26.29
N ILE A 492 9.53 -7.68 -27.28
CA ILE A 492 8.25 -7.00 -27.07
C ILE A 492 7.36 -7.80 -26.13
N GLU A 493 7.30 -9.13 -26.29
CA GLU A 493 6.51 -10.01 -25.42
C GLU A 493 7.00 -9.98 -23.97
N ASN A 494 8.31 -10.02 -23.75
CA ASN A 494 8.87 -9.88 -22.40
C ASN A 494 8.61 -8.48 -21.83
N TYR A 495 8.69 -7.42 -22.64
CA TYR A 495 8.39 -6.07 -22.18
C TYR A 495 6.92 -5.91 -21.73
N LYS A 496 5.97 -6.55 -22.43
CA LYS A 496 4.55 -6.54 -22.06
C LYS A 496 4.28 -7.09 -20.67
N LYS A 497 5.08 -8.05 -20.17
CA LYS A 497 4.95 -8.59 -18.82
C LYS A 497 5.04 -7.53 -17.72
N PHE A 498 5.72 -6.40 -17.94
CA PHE A 498 5.73 -5.30 -16.98
C PHE A 498 4.34 -4.72 -16.72
N LYS A 499 3.44 -4.74 -17.72
CA LYS A 499 2.05 -4.38 -17.51
C LYS A 499 1.34 -5.39 -16.63
N ASP A 500 1.50 -6.67 -16.91
CA ASP A 500 0.87 -7.76 -16.16
C ASP A 500 1.29 -7.74 -14.69
N PHE A 501 2.59 -7.56 -14.40
CA PHE A 501 3.10 -7.44 -13.04
C PHE A 501 2.49 -6.25 -12.28
N ARG A 502 2.29 -5.11 -12.97
CA ARG A 502 1.66 -3.92 -12.38
C ARG A 502 0.19 -4.17 -12.06
N GLU A 503 -0.56 -4.70 -13.02
CA GLU A 503 -2.00 -5.00 -12.86
C GLU A 503 -2.23 -6.04 -11.75
N GLN A 504 -1.34 -7.04 -11.65
CA GLN A 504 -1.34 -8.02 -10.58
C GLN A 504 -1.10 -7.34 -9.21
N LEU A 505 -0.05 -6.53 -9.07
CA LEU A 505 0.23 -5.84 -7.81
C LEU A 505 -0.92 -4.91 -7.41
N GLN A 506 -1.49 -4.14 -8.36
CA GLN A 506 -2.65 -3.28 -8.11
C GLN A 506 -3.87 -4.05 -7.60
N THR A 507 -4.08 -5.26 -8.10
CA THR A 507 -5.22 -6.10 -7.71
C THR A 507 -5.02 -6.74 -6.33
N ASP A 508 -3.81 -7.20 -6.06
CA ASP A 508 -3.44 -7.92 -4.83
C ASP A 508 -3.15 -6.99 -3.64
N PHE A 509 -2.80 -5.73 -3.91
CA PHE A 509 -2.50 -4.72 -2.92
C PHE A 509 -3.79 -4.08 -2.39
N LYS A 510 -4.15 -4.40 -1.15
CA LYS A 510 -5.30 -3.81 -0.45
C LYS A 510 -4.93 -3.54 0.99
N VAL A 511 -4.86 -2.26 1.32
CA VAL A 511 -4.52 -1.78 2.66
C VAL A 511 -5.67 -0.91 3.14
N LYS A 512 -6.44 -1.40 4.12
CA LYS A 512 -7.59 -0.68 4.66
C LYS A 512 -7.62 -0.77 6.17
N ALA A 513 -7.72 0.37 6.84
CA ALA A 513 -7.86 0.45 8.29
C ALA A 513 -8.91 1.51 8.63
N GLY A 514 -9.99 1.08 9.29
CA GLY A 514 -11.15 1.94 9.54
C GLY A 514 -11.75 2.47 8.24
N SER A 515 -11.87 3.79 8.15
CA SER A 515 -12.40 4.51 6.98
C SER A 515 -11.33 4.87 5.94
N VAL A 516 -10.05 4.62 6.23
CA VAL A 516 -8.92 4.96 5.34
C VAL A 516 -8.52 3.74 4.54
N GLU A 517 -8.36 3.93 3.24
CA GLU A 517 -7.86 2.93 2.30
C GLU A 517 -6.67 3.49 1.54
N ILE A 518 -5.59 2.71 1.45
CA ILE A 518 -4.39 3.02 0.67
C ILE A 518 -4.43 2.11 -0.55
N LYS A 519 -4.51 2.74 -1.72
CA LYS A 519 -4.39 2.08 -3.02
C LYS A 519 -2.99 2.30 -3.57
N LEU A 520 -2.51 1.32 -4.31
CA LEU A 520 -1.28 1.42 -5.07
C LEU A 520 -1.61 1.79 -6.50
N ASP A 521 -0.89 2.75 -7.05
CA ASP A 521 -0.96 3.14 -8.45
C ASP A 521 0.45 3.32 -9.03
N PHE A 522 0.54 3.51 -10.34
CA PHE A 522 1.81 3.68 -11.04
C PHE A 522 1.85 5.03 -11.76
N LYS A 523 2.76 5.90 -11.31
CA LYS A 523 2.99 7.19 -11.96
C LYS A 523 3.91 6.99 -13.17
N PRO A 524 3.51 7.37 -14.39
CA PRO A 524 4.37 7.27 -15.56
C PRO A 524 5.56 8.24 -15.46
N ILE A 525 6.72 7.82 -15.95
CA ILE A 525 7.92 8.66 -16.09
C ILE A 525 7.86 9.31 -17.47
N LYS A 526 8.04 10.64 -17.53
CA LYS A 526 8.04 11.36 -18.82
C LYS A 526 9.25 10.94 -19.65
N PHE A 527 9.04 10.80 -20.96
CA PHE A 527 10.07 10.41 -21.90
C PHE A 527 11.34 11.27 -21.76
N GLU A 528 11.16 12.58 -21.67
CA GLU A 528 12.23 13.58 -21.63
C GLU A 528 13.05 13.57 -20.34
N ASP A 529 12.52 13.00 -19.25
CA ASP A 529 13.24 12.89 -17.97
C ASP A 529 14.44 11.93 -18.12
N LYS A 530 14.33 10.96 -19.02
CA LYS A 530 15.34 9.92 -19.27
C LYS A 530 16.06 10.09 -20.61
N ILE A 531 15.35 10.48 -21.68
CA ILE A 531 15.91 10.56 -23.04
C ILE A 531 15.82 11.98 -23.59
N LYS A 532 16.97 12.63 -23.79
CA LYS A 532 17.06 14.05 -24.18
C LYS A 532 17.44 14.29 -25.65
N TYR A 533 18.00 13.30 -26.34
CA TYR A 533 18.52 13.50 -27.71
C TYR A 533 17.46 13.47 -28.81
N LEU A 534 16.21 13.15 -28.48
CA LEU A 534 15.05 13.32 -29.38
C LEU A 534 14.40 14.70 -29.26
N ASN A 535 14.81 15.49 -28.26
CA ASN A 535 14.23 16.81 -28.03
C ASN A 535 14.77 17.80 -29.09
N GLY A 536 14.00 17.95 -30.17
CA GLY A 536 14.33 18.77 -31.34
C GLY A 536 13.04 19.24 -32.00
N LYS A 537 13.01 20.48 -32.48
CA LYS A 537 11.83 21.23 -32.97
C LYS A 537 11.13 20.66 -34.23
N ASN A 538 11.01 19.34 -34.38
CA ASN A 538 10.28 18.72 -35.49
C ASN A 538 8.98 18.07 -34.97
N ALA A 539 7.95 18.05 -35.82
CA ALA A 539 6.63 17.57 -35.43
C ALA A 539 6.60 16.06 -35.15
N THR A 540 7.44 15.27 -35.83
CA THR A 540 7.49 13.81 -35.71
C THR A 540 7.99 13.36 -34.34
N ASN A 541 9.10 13.91 -33.85
CA ASN A 541 9.65 13.60 -32.54
C ASN A 541 8.67 14.01 -31.43
N ASN A 542 8.09 15.21 -31.52
CA ASN A 542 7.10 15.67 -30.54
C ASN A 542 5.87 14.76 -30.50
N SER A 543 5.38 14.30 -31.66
CA SER A 543 4.27 13.37 -31.72
C SER A 543 4.61 12.00 -31.14
N PHE A 544 5.83 11.51 -31.34
CA PHE A 544 6.30 10.27 -30.71
C PHE A 544 6.36 10.41 -29.19
N ILE A 545 6.94 11.49 -28.67
CA ILE A 545 7.05 11.77 -27.23
C ILE A 545 5.66 11.89 -26.61
N GLU A 546 4.75 12.64 -27.22
CA GLU A 546 3.39 12.82 -26.70
C GLU A 546 2.60 11.50 -26.68
N LYS A 547 2.75 10.67 -27.70
CA LYS A 547 2.14 9.33 -27.71
C LYS A 547 2.74 8.44 -26.62
N PHE A 548 4.05 8.44 -26.47
CA PHE A 548 4.76 7.66 -25.46
C PHE A 548 4.30 8.05 -24.05
N ASP A 549 4.22 9.35 -23.75
CA ASP A 549 3.83 9.87 -22.43
C ASP A 549 2.34 9.64 -22.10
N LYS A 550 1.47 9.56 -23.11
CA LYS A 550 0.06 9.18 -22.91
C LYS A 550 -0.13 7.69 -22.67
N GLY A 551 0.75 6.87 -23.22
CA GLY A 551 0.69 5.41 -23.14
C GLY A 551 1.82 4.78 -23.94
N SER A 552 2.83 4.28 -23.24
CA SER A 552 4.03 3.73 -23.87
C SER A 552 3.79 2.39 -24.56
N ASP A 553 2.80 1.60 -24.13
CA ASP A 553 2.52 0.24 -24.62
C ASP A 553 2.43 0.16 -26.15
N ASP A 554 1.65 1.04 -26.78
CA ASP A 554 1.47 1.06 -28.24
C ASP A 554 2.76 1.47 -28.96
N THR A 555 3.48 2.42 -28.39
CA THR A 555 4.73 2.94 -28.96
C THR A 555 5.85 1.88 -28.90
N ILE A 556 5.87 1.09 -27.82
CA ILE A 556 6.80 -0.03 -27.64
C ILE A 556 6.55 -1.15 -28.66
N GLN A 557 5.28 -1.45 -28.99
CA GLN A 557 4.96 -2.47 -30.00
C GLN A 557 5.51 -2.15 -31.38
N THR A 558 5.60 -0.87 -31.73
CA THR A 558 6.10 -0.40 -33.04
C THR A 558 7.55 0.09 -33.00
N ILE A 559 8.28 -0.10 -31.90
CA ILE A 559 9.59 0.56 -31.70
C ILE A 559 10.68 0.08 -32.68
N PHE A 560 10.51 -1.11 -33.26
CA PHE A 560 11.40 -1.68 -34.27
C PHE A 560 11.04 -1.27 -35.71
N ASP A 561 9.91 -0.59 -35.93
CA ASP A 561 9.48 -0.11 -37.25
C ASP A 561 10.31 1.09 -37.72
N ASP A 562 10.18 1.51 -38.98
CA ASP A 562 10.78 2.77 -39.45
C ASP A 562 10.06 3.98 -38.81
N LEU A 563 10.65 4.51 -37.74
CA LEU A 563 10.06 5.61 -36.96
C LEU A 563 10.28 7.00 -37.61
N ARG A 564 11.19 7.11 -38.59
CA ARG A 564 11.57 8.39 -39.26
C ARG A 564 11.89 9.54 -38.30
N LEU A 565 12.46 9.22 -37.14
CA LEU A 565 12.84 10.18 -36.12
C LEU A 565 14.18 10.84 -36.44
N THR A 566 14.39 12.05 -35.92
CA THR A 566 15.67 12.74 -35.99
C THR A 566 16.39 12.67 -34.65
N TYR A 567 17.65 12.26 -34.66
CA TYR A 567 18.44 12.02 -33.45
C TYR A 567 19.58 13.03 -33.33
N ASN A 568 19.80 13.54 -32.13
CA ASN A 568 20.95 14.37 -31.79
C ASN A 568 22.06 13.51 -31.14
N GLN A 569 23.19 14.15 -30.76
CA GLN A 569 24.24 13.54 -29.94
C GLN A 569 24.86 12.25 -30.52
N ASN A 570 24.93 12.14 -31.86
CA ASN A 570 25.40 10.94 -32.58
C ASN A 570 24.64 9.66 -32.20
N LYS A 571 23.38 9.79 -31.78
CA LYS A 571 22.48 8.67 -31.50
C LYS A 571 21.71 8.26 -32.75
N ASN A 572 21.15 7.06 -32.73
CA ASN A 572 20.29 6.53 -33.77
C ASN A 572 19.14 5.72 -33.16
N GLN A 573 18.33 5.09 -34.02
CA GLN A 573 17.19 4.28 -33.57
C GLN A 573 17.61 3.08 -32.71
N ASP A 574 18.76 2.47 -32.97
CA ASP A 574 19.22 1.32 -32.19
C ASP A 574 19.56 1.74 -30.76
N ASN A 575 20.14 2.94 -30.58
CA ASN A 575 20.32 3.52 -29.25
C ASN A 575 18.99 3.79 -28.55
N LEU A 576 17.99 4.31 -29.27
CA LEU A 576 16.66 4.55 -28.74
C LEU A 576 16.01 3.25 -28.25
N ILE A 577 16.00 2.22 -29.10
CA ILE A 577 15.45 0.89 -28.77
C ILE A 577 16.10 0.36 -27.49
N LYS A 578 17.44 0.35 -27.45
CA LYS A 578 18.20 -0.14 -26.29
C LYS A 578 17.85 0.64 -25.02
N GLU A 579 17.88 1.96 -25.08
CA GLU A 579 17.65 2.80 -23.90
C GLU A 579 16.17 2.80 -23.47
N VAL A 580 15.20 2.65 -24.37
CA VAL A 580 13.78 2.55 -23.99
C VAL A 580 13.46 1.20 -23.36
N LEU A 581 13.99 0.10 -23.94
CA LEU A 581 13.65 -1.26 -23.53
C LEU A 581 14.49 -1.77 -22.34
N SER A 582 15.66 -1.18 -22.08
CA SER A 582 16.51 -1.54 -20.93
C SER A 582 16.04 -0.98 -19.58
N GLN A 583 14.89 -0.30 -19.54
CA GLN A 583 14.36 0.33 -18.34
C GLN A 583 12.84 0.43 -18.33
N GLN A 584 12.32 0.66 -17.13
CA GLN A 584 10.90 0.89 -16.86
C GLN A 584 10.54 2.37 -16.95
N TRP A 585 9.31 2.66 -17.33
CA TRP A 585 8.77 4.02 -17.51
C TRP A 585 7.68 4.37 -16.50
N PHE A 586 7.79 3.85 -15.28
CA PHE A 586 6.84 4.11 -14.20
C PHE A 586 7.53 4.06 -12.83
N THR A 587 6.88 4.64 -11.82
CA THR A 587 7.24 4.52 -10.40
C THR A 587 6.00 4.16 -9.59
N ILE A 588 6.19 3.43 -8.48
CA ILE A 588 5.10 3.18 -7.53
C ILE A 588 4.65 4.51 -6.92
N ASN A 589 3.34 4.71 -6.85
CA ASN A 589 2.67 5.83 -6.21
C ASN A 589 1.58 5.30 -5.29
N TYR A 590 1.25 6.03 -4.23
CA TYR A 590 0.16 5.65 -3.34
C TYR A 590 -0.97 6.67 -3.43
N THR A 591 -2.19 6.18 -3.54
CA THR A 591 -3.41 6.99 -3.54
C THR A 591 -4.19 6.71 -2.25
N LEU A 592 -4.56 7.78 -1.55
CA LEU A 592 -5.33 7.68 -0.32
C LEU A 592 -6.81 7.90 -0.60
N LEU A 593 -7.65 7.04 -0.04
CA LEU A 593 -9.11 7.20 -0.03
C LEU A 593 -9.63 7.28 1.41
N TYR A 594 -10.65 8.11 1.62
CA TYR A 594 -11.39 8.16 2.88
C TYR A 594 -12.88 8.12 2.57
N GLU A 595 -13.59 7.13 3.11
CA GLU A 595 -15.03 6.92 2.83
C GLU A 595 -15.36 6.91 1.32
N GLU A 596 -14.49 6.28 0.52
CA GLU A 596 -14.56 6.18 -0.96
C GLU A 596 -14.18 7.45 -1.74
N ASP A 597 -14.05 8.60 -1.07
CA ASP A 597 -13.60 9.84 -1.69
C ASP A 597 -12.06 9.84 -1.86
N ASP A 598 -11.59 10.38 -2.99
CA ASP A 598 -10.16 10.56 -3.28
C ASP A 598 -9.58 11.71 -2.47
N PHE A 599 -8.46 11.44 -1.78
CA PHE A 599 -7.74 12.43 -0.99
C PHE A 599 -7.53 13.74 -1.75
N GLU A 600 -7.15 13.67 -3.04
CA GLU A 600 -6.83 14.87 -3.82
C GLU A 600 -8.02 15.79 -4.08
N GLN A 601 -9.25 15.25 -4.04
CA GLN A 601 -10.49 16.00 -4.26
C GLN A 601 -11.05 16.62 -2.97
N MET A 602 -10.46 16.30 -1.82
CA MET A 602 -10.94 16.76 -0.51
C MET A 602 -10.52 18.21 -0.20
N SER A 603 -11.31 18.88 0.64
CA SER A 603 -10.91 20.16 1.24
C SER A 603 -9.66 19.99 2.11
N GLN A 604 -8.85 21.04 2.24
CA GLN A 604 -7.63 21.03 3.06
C GLN A 604 -7.89 20.58 4.51
N GLY A 605 -9.03 20.99 5.08
CA GLY A 605 -9.49 20.53 6.39
C GLY A 605 -9.68 19.03 6.45
N LYS A 606 -10.45 18.49 5.50
CA LYS A 606 -10.71 17.04 5.43
C LYS A 606 -9.43 16.26 5.15
N LYS A 607 -8.53 16.75 4.28
CA LYS A 607 -7.19 16.17 4.05
C LYS A 607 -6.40 16.03 5.36
N SER A 608 -6.34 17.08 6.17
CA SER A 608 -5.64 17.06 7.46
C SER A 608 -6.25 16.04 8.43
N PHE A 609 -7.59 15.93 8.46
CA PHE A 609 -8.27 14.89 9.24
C PHE A 609 -7.96 13.48 8.71
N VAL A 610 -7.89 13.27 7.40
CA VAL A 610 -7.50 11.98 6.83
C VAL A 610 -6.09 11.60 7.28
N ILE A 611 -5.13 12.53 7.28
CA ILE A 611 -3.77 12.29 7.81
C ILE A 611 -3.81 11.86 9.28
N LEU A 612 -4.63 12.50 10.13
CA LEU A 612 -4.81 12.08 11.52
C LEU A 612 -5.28 10.62 11.61
N THR A 613 -6.33 10.30 10.85
CA THR A 613 -6.90 8.95 10.84
C THR A 613 -5.90 7.92 10.29
N LEU A 614 -5.13 8.27 9.26
CA LEU A 614 -4.08 7.43 8.70
C LEU A 614 -3.03 7.08 9.76
N ILE A 615 -2.49 8.08 10.48
CA ILE A 615 -1.48 7.86 11.52
C ILE A 615 -2.03 6.96 12.64
N LEU A 616 -3.27 7.19 13.07
CA LEU A 616 -3.82 6.50 14.25
C LEU A 616 -4.43 5.13 13.95
N GLU A 617 -4.92 4.89 12.73
CA GLU A 617 -5.48 3.59 12.32
C GLU A 617 -4.38 2.58 11.98
N PHE A 618 -3.30 3.01 11.33
CA PHE A 618 -2.20 2.14 10.93
C PHE A 618 -1.12 1.95 12.01
N SER A 619 -1.23 2.66 13.13
CA SER A 619 -0.37 2.46 14.30
C SER A 619 -0.73 1.14 15.01
N LYS A 620 0.15 0.13 14.89
CA LYS A 620 0.05 -1.15 15.62
C LYS A 620 0.22 -0.97 17.13
N ASP A 621 1.07 -0.04 17.53
CA ASP A 621 1.31 0.30 18.93
C ASP A 621 0.24 1.26 19.46
N LYS A 622 -0.39 0.89 20.58
CA LYS A 622 -1.43 1.66 21.27
C LYS A 622 -0.85 2.63 22.31
N LYS A 623 0.43 2.99 22.21
CA LYS A 623 1.09 4.07 22.97
C LYS A 623 0.22 5.35 23.07
N PRO A 624 0.36 6.17 24.11
CA PRO A 624 -0.39 7.42 24.22
C PRO A 624 -0.12 8.33 23.02
N VAL A 625 -1.10 9.16 22.65
CA VAL A 625 -0.94 10.18 21.61
C VAL A 625 -1.27 11.58 22.13
N ILE A 626 -0.39 12.52 21.84
CA ILE A 626 -0.64 13.95 21.96
C ILE A 626 -1.00 14.51 20.58
N ILE A 627 -2.11 15.25 20.51
CA ILE A 627 -2.58 15.92 19.29
C ILE A 627 -2.80 17.39 19.61
N ASP A 628 -2.10 18.30 18.92
CA ASP A 628 -2.25 19.74 19.13
C ASP A 628 -3.04 20.38 18.00
N GLN A 629 -4.22 20.92 18.35
CA GLN A 629 -5.11 21.68 17.48
C GLN A 629 -5.46 20.97 16.15
N PRO A 630 -5.96 19.72 16.17
CA PRO A 630 -6.38 19.04 14.94
C PRO A 630 -7.59 19.70 14.26
N GLU A 631 -8.27 20.63 14.93
CA GLU A 631 -9.42 21.36 14.41
C GLU A 631 -9.09 22.59 13.57
N ASP A 632 -7.84 23.11 13.59
CA ASP A 632 -7.51 24.44 13.03
C ASP A 632 -7.91 24.60 11.54
N SER A 633 -7.88 23.51 10.77
CA SER A 633 -8.26 23.49 9.35
C SER A 633 -9.69 22.98 9.08
N LEU A 634 -10.42 22.54 10.11
CA LEU A 634 -11.74 21.91 9.97
C LEU A 634 -12.87 22.91 10.19
N ASP A 635 -13.95 22.77 9.41
CA ASP A 635 -15.18 23.51 9.68
C ASP A 635 -15.96 22.89 10.87
N ASN A 636 -16.89 23.65 11.45
CA ASN A 636 -17.67 23.21 12.61
C ASN A 636 -18.46 21.91 12.35
N ARG A 637 -18.89 21.68 11.10
CA ARG A 637 -19.65 20.48 10.74
C ARG A 637 -18.75 19.25 10.71
N ALA A 638 -17.54 19.36 10.16
CA ALA A 638 -16.54 18.30 10.12
C ALA A 638 -15.98 18.01 11.53
N ILE A 639 -15.79 19.04 12.35
CA ILE A 639 -15.43 18.87 13.76
C ILE A 639 -16.43 17.95 14.47
N TYR A 640 -17.73 18.23 14.34
CA TYR A 640 -18.77 17.47 15.05
C TYR A 640 -19.10 16.12 14.40
N ASN A 641 -19.04 16.02 13.07
CA ASN A 641 -19.44 14.79 12.39
C ASN A 641 -18.31 13.78 12.23
N ASP A 642 -17.06 14.25 12.18
CA ASP A 642 -15.91 13.42 11.84
C ASP A 642 -14.96 13.33 13.04
N LEU A 643 -14.38 14.47 13.47
CA LEU A 643 -13.34 14.48 14.50
C LEU A 643 -13.84 13.97 15.86
N THR A 644 -14.96 14.49 16.38
CA THR A 644 -15.47 14.08 17.70
C THR A 644 -15.90 12.62 17.72
N LYS A 645 -16.58 12.15 16.66
CA LYS A 645 -16.97 10.73 16.51
C LYS A 645 -15.74 9.83 16.45
N TYR A 646 -14.73 10.24 15.70
CA TYR A 646 -13.46 9.53 15.60
C TYR A 646 -12.75 9.44 16.96
N LEU A 647 -12.62 10.57 17.68
CA LEU A 647 -12.03 10.62 19.02
C LEU A 647 -12.79 9.75 20.02
N LYS A 648 -14.13 9.76 20.01
CA LYS A 648 -14.98 8.89 20.86
C LYS A 648 -14.69 7.40 20.67
N LYS A 649 -14.46 6.98 19.42
CA LYS A 649 -14.05 5.61 19.11
C LYS A 649 -12.62 5.36 19.58
N LYS A 650 -11.68 6.24 19.22
CA LYS A 650 -10.24 6.01 19.40
C LYS A 650 -9.77 6.09 20.85
N LYS A 651 -10.42 6.91 21.70
CA LYS A 651 -10.13 7.00 23.15
C LYS A 651 -10.37 5.69 23.92
N LYS A 652 -11.19 4.78 23.37
CA LYS A 652 -11.40 3.44 23.93
C LYS A 652 -10.17 2.54 23.73
N GLU A 653 -9.47 2.70 22.60
CA GLU A 653 -8.32 1.88 22.20
C GLU A 653 -6.98 2.39 22.74
N ARG A 654 -6.81 3.72 22.86
CA ARG A 654 -5.56 4.34 23.32
C ARG A 654 -5.81 5.62 24.11
N GLN A 655 -4.85 6.01 24.95
CA GLN A 655 -4.90 7.30 25.65
C GLN A 655 -4.65 8.46 24.67
N ILE A 656 -5.49 9.50 24.74
CA ILE A 656 -5.39 10.69 23.89
C ILE A 656 -5.25 11.92 24.79
N ILE A 657 -4.27 12.77 24.50
CA ILE A 657 -4.06 14.08 25.11
C ILE A 657 -4.20 15.12 24.01
N LEU A 658 -5.31 15.83 24.01
CA LEU A 658 -5.72 16.72 22.93
C LEU A 658 -5.64 18.17 23.39
N VAL A 659 -4.84 18.99 22.73
CA VAL A 659 -4.92 20.46 22.90
C VAL A 659 -5.95 20.98 21.91
N THR A 660 -6.92 21.73 22.41
CA THR A 660 -7.94 22.35 21.55
C THR A 660 -8.28 23.74 22.05
N HIS A 661 -8.61 24.62 21.11
CA HIS A 661 -9.21 25.92 21.41
C HIS A 661 -10.70 25.95 21.06
N ASN A 662 -11.24 24.84 20.52
CA ASN A 662 -12.64 24.68 20.18
C ASN A 662 -13.31 23.70 21.16
N PRO A 663 -14.03 24.18 22.17
CA PRO A 663 -14.57 23.28 23.16
C PRO A 663 -15.80 22.47 22.68
N ASN A 664 -16.29 22.68 21.45
CA ASN A 664 -17.21 21.72 20.83
C ASN A 664 -16.52 20.36 20.62
N VAL A 665 -15.20 20.34 20.47
CA VAL A 665 -14.42 19.10 20.45
C VAL A 665 -14.48 18.42 21.83
N VAL A 666 -14.37 19.19 22.91
CA VAL A 666 -14.38 18.68 24.29
C VAL A 666 -15.73 18.07 24.65
N VAL A 667 -16.81 18.83 24.45
CA VAL A 667 -18.17 18.37 24.75
C VAL A 667 -18.61 17.30 23.76
N GLY A 668 -18.38 17.52 22.46
CA GLY A 668 -18.78 16.60 21.41
C GLY A 668 -18.05 15.25 21.45
N ALA A 669 -16.82 15.20 21.96
CA ALA A 669 -16.06 13.97 22.14
C ALA A 669 -16.26 13.30 23.52
N ASP A 670 -17.09 13.88 24.41
CA ASP A 670 -17.33 13.40 25.78
C ASP A 670 -16.01 13.21 26.55
N ALA A 671 -15.20 14.26 26.67
CA ALA A 671 -13.90 14.18 27.33
C ALA A 671 -14.01 13.69 28.79
N GLU A 672 -13.22 12.68 29.16
CA GLU A 672 -13.21 12.16 30.53
C GLU A 672 -12.45 13.07 31.49
N ASN A 673 -11.42 13.76 31.01
CA ASN A 673 -10.62 14.68 31.82
C ASN A 673 -10.38 15.97 31.03
N VAL A 674 -10.84 17.09 31.56
CA VAL A 674 -10.61 18.41 30.96
C VAL A 674 -9.61 19.16 31.83
N ILE A 675 -8.52 19.61 31.22
CA ILE A 675 -7.44 20.35 31.84
C ILE A 675 -7.58 21.81 31.44
N VAL A 676 -7.88 22.68 32.40
CA VAL A 676 -8.02 24.12 32.18
C VAL A 676 -6.71 24.81 32.50
N ALA A 677 -6.11 25.45 31.50
CA ALA A 677 -4.84 26.17 31.61
C ALA A 677 -5.08 27.66 31.81
N ASN A 678 -4.46 28.25 32.82
CA ASN A 678 -4.46 29.70 33.05
C ASN A 678 -3.05 30.28 33.18
N LYS A 679 -2.85 31.43 32.56
CA LYS A 679 -1.62 32.22 32.72
C LYS A 679 -1.85 33.33 33.72
N HIS A 680 -0.96 33.43 34.70
CA HIS A 680 -1.02 34.49 35.71
C HIS A 680 -0.92 35.87 35.06
N SER A 681 -1.90 36.72 35.35
CA SER A 681 -1.95 38.12 34.95
C SER A 681 -2.72 38.94 36.00
N GLY A 682 -2.73 40.27 35.88
CA GLY A 682 -3.46 41.15 36.80
C GLY A 682 -4.94 40.80 36.92
N ASP A 683 -5.58 40.47 35.79
CA ASP A 683 -7.00 40.10 35.70
C ASP A 683 -7.23 38.58 35.80
N SER A 684 -6.16 37.78 35.90
CA SER A 684 -6.26 36.32 35.95
C SER A 684 -5.24 35.72 36.90
N GLN A 685 -5.50 35.87 38.21
CA GLN A 685 -4.57 35.44 39.26
C GLN A 685 -4.52 33.92 39.41
N ASN A 686 -3.30 33.40 39.49
CA ASN A 686 -2.97 32.05 39.92
C ASN A 686 -2.48 32.06 41.37
N GLU A 687 -2.68 30.94 42.07
CA GLU A 687 -2.07 30.72 43.38
C GLU A 687 -0.54 30.82 43.31
N GLN A 688 0.04 31.38 44.38
CA GLN A 688 1.50 31.54 44.55
C GLN A 688 2.21 32.29 43.40
N ASP A 689 1.47 33.07 42.61
CA ASP A 689 1.95 33.81 41.42
C ASP A 689 2.62 32.93 40.36
N ILE A 690 2.20 31.65 40.28
CA ILE A 690 2.73 30.70 39.30
C ILE A 690 2.33 31.14 37.89
N LYS A 691 3.32 31.34 37.01
CA LYS A 691 3.13 31.84 35.64
C LYS A 691 2.09 31.05 34.84
N PHE A 692 2.15 29.71 34.89
CA PHE A 692 1.21 28.81 34.21
C PHE A 692 0.69 27.80 35.22
N ALA A 693 -0.63 27.77 35.43
CA ALA A 693 -1.29 26.86 36.36
C ALA A 693 -2.39 26.08 35.65
N TYR A 694 -2.69 24.91 36.22
CA TYR A 694 -3.65 23.95 35.68
C TYR A 694 -4.58 23.42 36.78
N VAL A 695 -5.82 23.15 36.40
CA VAL A 695 -6.81 22.38 37.16
C VAL A 695 -7.46 21.40 36.20
N ASN A 696 -7.90 20.24 36.70
CA ASN A 696 -8.52 19.22 35.87
C ASN A 696 -9.61 18.46 36.61
N GLY A 697 -10.49 17.82 35.84
CA GLY A 697 -11.63 17.04 36.33
C GLY A 697 -12.57 16.62 35.19
N GLY A 698 -13.64 15.90 35.53
CA GLY A 698 -14.67 15.49 34.58
C GLY A 698 -15.56 16.65 34.11
N LEU A 699 -16.29 16.46 33.01
CA LEU A 699 -17.26 17.44 32.49
C LEU A 699 -18.43 17.68 33.46
N GLU A 700 -18.68 16.73 34.36
CA GLU A 700 -19.66 16.81 35.43
C GLU A 700 -19.20 17.59 36.67
N ASP A 701 -17.91 17.91 36.80
CA ASP A 701 -17.39 18.67 37.93
C ASP A 701 -17.94 20.11 37.89
N THR A 702 -18.69 20.44 38.93
CA THR A 702 -19.41 21.70 39.01
C THR A 702 -19.46 22.25 40.42
N PHE A 703 -19.03 23.50 40.54
CA PHE A 703 -19.19 24.33 41.72
C PHE A 703 -18.91 25.79 41.34
N VAL A 704 -19.29 26.72 42.22
CA VAL A 704 -18.91 28.12 42.14
C VAL A 704 -18.49 28.57 43.53
N ASP A 705 -17.29 29.14 43.64
CA ASP A 705 -16.77 29.78 44.84
C ASP A 705 -16.45 31.25 44.55
N GLU A 706 -17.45 32.11 44.75
CA GLU A 706 -17.34 33.56 44.55
C GLU A 706 -16.31 34.23 45.49
N LYS A 707 -15.89 33.55 46.57
CA LYS A 707 -14.92 34.10 47.52
C LYS A 707 -13.48 33.91 47.05
N SER A 708 -13.23 33.00 46.11
CA SER A 708 -11.90 32.75 45.57
C SER A 708 -11.50 33.85 44.60
N LYS A 709 -10.31 34.42 44.82
CA LYS A 709 -9.68 35.39 43.90
C LYS A 709 -8.90 34.72 42.76
N PHE A 710 -8.69 33.41 42.84
CA PHE A 710 -7.88 32.67 41.87
C PHE A 710 -8.77 32.05 40.80
N VAL A 711 -8.48 32.33 39.53
CA VAL A 711 -9.35 31.96 38.39
C VAL A 711 -9.70 30.48 38.40
N LEU A 712 -8.68 29.63 38.51
CA LEU A 712 -8.86 28.18 38.44
C LEU A 712 -9.62 27.58 39.63
N ALA A 713 -9.61 28.23 40.80
CA ALA A 713 -10.27 27.75 42.02
C ALA A 713 -11.67 28.36 42.21
N LYS A 714 -12.06 29.33 41.37
CA LYS A 714 -13.35 30.04 41.49
C LYS A 714 -14.55 29.21 41.03
N GLN A 715 -14.34 28.21 40.20
CA GLN A 715 -15.43 27.42 39.60
C GLN A 715 -14.95 26.04 39.15
N GLY A 716 -15.91 25.13 38.98
CA GLY A 716 -15.69 23.77 38.49
C GLY A 716 -15.37 23.72 37.00
N ILE A 717 -14.95 22.54 36.55
CA ILE A 717 -14.57 22.31 35.15
C ILE A 717 -15.70 22.65 34.17
N ARG A 718 -16.94 22.29 34.50
CA ARG A 718 -18.10 22.58 33.65
C ARG A 718 -18.25 24.08 33.40
N GLU A 719 -18.14 24.88 34.45
CA GLU A 719 -18.26 26.34 34.36
C GLU A 719 -17.11 26.95 33.55
N HIS A 720 -15.87 26.48 33.72
CA HIS A 720 -14.73 26.88 32.88
C HIS A 720 -14.96 26.57 31.39
N VAL A 721 -15.47 25.38 31.08
CA VAL A 721 -15.78 24.98 29.69
C VAL A 721 -16.83 25.92 29.08
N VAL A 722 -17.90 26.25 29.82
CA VAL A 722 -18.95 27.18 29.36
C VAL A 722 -18.42 28.59 29.16
N GLU A 723 -17.55 29.08 30.04
CA GLU A 723 -16.91 30.39 29.91
C GLU A 723 -16.05 30.46 28.64
N ILE A 724 -15.25 29.43 28.38
CA ILE A 724 -14.38 29.35 27.20
C ILE A 724 -15.18 29.15 25.90
N LEU A 725 -16.27 28.38 25.93
CA LEU A 725 -17.15 28.14 24.77
C LEU A 725 -17.91 29.38 24.33
N GLU A 726 -18.63 29.99 25.27
CA GLU A 726 -19.74 30.89 24.94
C GLU A 726 -19.55 32.32 25.44
N GLY A 727 -18.44 32.61 26.12
CA GLY A 727 -18.27 33.87 26.85
C GLY A 727 -19.11 33.88 28.13
N GLY A 728 -19.42 32.70 28.68
CA GLY A 728 -20.16 32.51 29.92
C GLY A 728 -21.63 32.10 29.73
N ARG A 729 -22.23 31.67 30.84
CA ARG A 729 -23.61 31.15 30.88
C ARG A 729 -24.65 32.15 30.38
N GLU A 730 -24.49 33.43 30.72
CA GLU A 730 -25.42 34.49 30.29
C GLU A 730 -25.44 34.65 28.76
N ALA A 731 -24.27 34.52 28.11
CA ALA A 731 -24.17 34.63 26.66
C ALA A 731 -24.80 33.42 25.95
N PHE A 732 -24.66 32.22 26.51
CA PHE A 732 -25.35 31.02 26.05
C PHE A 732 -26.88 31.17 26.15
N GLU A 733 -27.39 31.55 27.32
CA GLU A 733 -28.83 31.73 27.56
C GLU A 733 -29.43 32.82 26.65
N LYS A 734 -28.73 33.96 26.48
CA LYS A 734 -29.15 35.01 25.53
C LYS A 734 -29.19 34.52 24.08
N ARG A 735 -28.28 33.63 23.69
CA ARG A 735 -28.26 33.07 22.33
C ARG A 735 -29.40 32.07 22.15
N GLU A 736 -29.62 31.19 23.12
CA GLU A 736 -30.75 30.26 23.13
C GLU A 736 -32.09 31.00 23.04
N GLN A 737 -32.26 32.09 23.81
CA GLN A 737 -33.45 32.95 23.76
C GLN A 737 -33.70 33.61 22.39
N LYS A 738 -32.67 33.77 21.55
CA LYS A 738 -32.85 34.28 20.17
C LYS A 738 -33.28 33.19 19.18
N TYR A 739 -33.02 31.92 19.50
CA TYR A 739 -33.37 30.77 18.66
C TYR A 739 -34.75 30.18 19.00
N ARG A 740 -35.20 30.36 20.25
CA ARG A 740 -36.58 30.11 20.68
C ARG A 740 -37.50 31.22 20.19
#